data_AF-I0I162-F1
#
_entry.id   AF-I0I162-F1
#
_cell.length_a   1.000
_cell.length_b   1.000
_cell.length_c   1.000
_cell.angle_alpha   90.00
_cell.angle_beta   90.00
_cell.angle_gamma   90.00
#
_symmetry.space_group_name_H-M   'P 1'
#
loop_
_entity.id
_entity.type
_entity.pdbx_description
1 polymer ?
#
loop_
_entity_poly.entity_id
_entity_poly.type
_entity_poly.pdbx_seq_one_letter_code
_entity_poly.pdbx_strand_id
1 'polypeptide(L)'
;MRRSIFWLLTFIVGLLLLIGPIAWRYTWSRPPADSYTPPEIPTAAIAATPIPTSTPAPVPVAGELPEMPVKRGPVVVDLAHYSAIRRDRFQPLAGALAERGVDLRFWLPTVPLESVRSFTEFPDQSEALQKILADASALVVVSPFFLYSEKEVQVVERFLADGGRLLVISDPDIESDAARDTNSLATAFNIVFHEDYLYDTVDNDANYIFFFQGDYFDQAAGLRGSRIAFYGGRSIDGAMTPQVRSASTTLSSLRIGQSHFTTAAIGGTVATNTAGRVLALSDFDVLTDPYVTRHDNRRMLEFVADFLAGGVRIQTIADFPAFFGKTVALVVDSSDPVGAQAIAKAAELQRLLELSGRSLQLGATRWLTDSTASDADLLYVARYEDASRSTTLLADIGFILEERIVTPTVRAPAVVPTVTATPAQTPSPALPPEDKTSPTPEGTPELPPLTPAPDVPPTPTPISTPLTLTAALVTPGPDIGEVTGNALVQAPAETPSPTEEPPASPGSQAGAEPTASPEATSQPSEAQSTPEATPSPEPTPMTQLFLVRNDGIQLLAEETQLFIQRIEQDSRKVVAVLGANADAVEAGLTRLMNRDFSGCLIQTELVICPYQAKAGATPSAAPAGGGAARPAPTATASADEGGDVLIVDDDRNAGEGERGEAELYAALLSRAGYAVTLWSTRERGYPMSNTLLSFRWVIWSDALYERSGVRGEALQSIGIIINSGGKVTISSRMPFFGVGAEPPSPIADVVIDPAAPDLIQGLPSDPIPLPEGLPPVIPLTRNPEQTTNATIALRRGPASAAAEAPVMMLFTDANADEPKGARLLIFGMSIAWLPDDVAEQLVQNMARVMLAEAAP
;
A
#
# COMPACT_ATOMS: atom_id res chain seq x y z
N MET A 1 89.97 9.88 37.74
CA MET A 1 89.26 11.09 37.19
C MET A 1 88.75 10.89 35.76
N ARG A 2 89.59 10.83 34.71
CA ARG A 2 89.17 10.86 33.27
C ARG A 2 87.89 10.08 32.89
N ARG A 3 87.69 8.84 33.37
CA ARG A 3 86.57 7.97 32.92
C ARG A 3 85.18 8.42 33.39
N SER A 4 85.08 9.16 34.51
CA SER A 4 83.79 9.71 34.99
C SER A 4 83.38 10.96 34.21
N ILE A 5 84.35 11.84 33.92
CA ILE A 5 84.15 13.05 33.11
C ILE A 5 83.61 12.71 31.71
N PHE A 6 84.06 11.60 31.11
CA PHE A 6 83.56 11.13 29.82
C PHE A 6 82.06 10.79 29.88
N TRP A 7 81.63 9.96 30.84
CA TRP A 7 80.22 9.62 31.01
C TRP A 7 79.33 10.82 31.36
N LEU A 8 79.84 11.77 32.14
CA LEU A 8 79.14 13.02 32.43
C LEU A 8 78.91 13.84 31.14
N LEU A 9 79.93 13.96 30.29
CA LEU A 9 79.80 14.62 28.99
C LEU A 9 78.84 13.90 28.04
N THR A 10 78.89 12.58 27.95
CA THR A 10 77.95 11.79 27.13
C THR A 10 76.51 11.98 27.61
N PHE A 11 76.27 12.01 28.93
CA PHE A 11 74.96 12.27 29.50
C PHE A 11 74.46 13.69 29.20
N ILE A 12 75.31 14.71 29.33
CA ILE A 12 74.97 16.11 28.99
C ILE A 12 74.65 16.27 27.50
N VAL A 13 75.40 15.63 26.61
CA VAL A 13 75.12 15.64 25.16
C VAL A 13 73.82 14.91 24.83
N GLY A 14 73.55 13.75 25.45
CA GLY A 14 72.28 13.04 25.31
C GLY A 14 71.09 13.87 25.79
N LEU A 15 71.23 14.56 26.92
CA LEU A 15 70.21 15.45 27.48
C LEU A 15 69.94 16.66 26.55
N LEU A 16 71.00 17.25 25.97
CA LEU A 16 70.88 18.33 24.99
C LEU A 16 70.19 17.88 23.68
N LEU A 17 70.48 16.67 23.20
CA LEU A 17 69.81 16.11 22.02
C LEU A 17 68.34 15.74 22.29
N LEU A 18 67.99 15.36 23.52
CA LEU A 18 66.60 15.08 23.92
C LEU A 18 65.77 16.36 24.11
N ILE A 19 66.31 17.35 24.82
CA ILE A 19 65.57 18.57 25.22
C ILE A 19 65.67 19.67 24.16
N GLY A 20 66.78 19.75 23.41
CA GLY A 20 67.04 20.78 22.41
C GLY A 20 65.91 20.95 21.37
N PRO A 21 65.41 19.87 20.73
CA PRO A 21 64.29 19.96 19.78
C PRO A 21 62.99 20.47 20.41
N ILE A 22 62.73 20.12 21.68
CA ILE A 22 61.53 20.54 22.41
C ILE A 22 61.63 22.04 22.76
N ALA A 23 62.78 22.47 23.29
CA ALA A 23 63.05 23.87 23.59
C ALA A 23 63.01 24.74 22.32
N TRP A 24 63.60 24.27 21.20
CA TRP A 24 63.53 24.94 19.91
C TRP A 24 62.09 25.11 19.43
N ARG A 25 61.29 24.03 19.48
CA ARG A 25 59.86 24.06 19.12
C ARG A 25 59.05 25.05 19.98
N TYR A 26 59.39 25.19 21.26
CA TYR A 26 58.78 26.15 22.18
C TYR A 26 59.21 27.61 21.94
N THR A 27 60.44 27.85 21.46
CA THR A 27 60.91 29.19 21.05
C THR A 27 60.51 29.59 19.63
N TRP A 28 60.13 28.64 18.78
CA TRP A 28 59.64 28.89 17.42
C TRP A 28 58.11 28.89 17.31
N SER A 29 57.39 28.32 18.30
CA SER A 29 55.98 28.63 18.48
C SER A 29 55.84 30.10 18.90
N ARG A 30 55.57 30.97 17.92
CA ARG A 30 55.00 32.30 18.17
C ARG A 30 53.74 32.10 19.05
N PRO A 31 53.47 33.00 20.02
CA PRO A 31 52.17 32.99 20.66
C PRO A 31 51.07 33.14 19.58
N PRO A 32 49.89 32.53 19.76
CA PRO A 32 48.74 32.88 18.93
C PRO A 32 48.52 34.40 19.03
N ALA A 33 48.15 35.02 17.92
CA ALA A 33 47.90 36.46 17.91
C ALA A 33 46.81 36.81 18.93
N ASP A 34 46.99 37.93 19.63
CA ASP A 34 46.00 38.44 20.59
C ASP A 34 44.63 38.61 19.92
N SER A 35 43.59 38.54 20.75
CA SER A 35 42.17 38.49 20.38
C SER A 35 41.81 39.30 19.13
N TYR A 36 41.11 38.66 18.19
CA TYR A 36 40.44 39.35 17.09
C TYR A 36 39.52 40.46 17.63
N THR A 37 39.96 41.69 17.49
CA THR A 37 39.10 42.87 17.58
C THR A 37 38.41 43.04 16.23
N PRO A 38 37.07 42.99 16.15
CA PRO A 38 36.37 43.34 14.91
C PRO A 38 36.73 44.77 14.50
N PRO A 39 36.88 45.07 13.19
CA PRO A 39 36.97 46.45 12.75
C PRO A 39 35.67 47.18 13.13
N GLU A 40 35.76 48.45 13.53
CA GLU A 40 34.57 49.29 13.69
C GLU A 40 33.92 49.48 12.31
N ILE A 41 32.87 48.69 12.05
CA ILE A 41 31.96 48.93 10.94
C ILE A 41 31.23 50.24 11.26
N PRO A 42 31.39 51.32 10.47
CA PRO A 42 30.67 52.55 10.73
C PRO A 42 29.18 52.27 10.59
N THR A 43 28.43 52.39 11.69
CA THR A 43 26.98 52.15 11.71
C THR A 43 26.31 53.04 10.68
N ALA A 44 25.88 52.45 9.56
CA ALA A 44 25.15 53.18 8.54
C ALA A 44 23.91 53.79 9.18
N ALA A 45 23.83 55.12 9.19
CA ALA A 45 22.67 55.80 9.73
C ALA A 45 21.45 55.35 8.94
N ILE A 46 20.53 54.65 9.61
CA ILE A 46 19.30 54.15 8.99
C ILE A 46 18.41 55.36 8.69
N ALA A 47 18.63 55.98 7.53
CA ALA A 47 17.70 56.89 6.93
C ALA A 47 16.43 56.09 6.64
N ALA A 48 15.39 56.31 7.46
CA ALA A 48 14.11 55.63 7.33
C ALA A 48 13.49 56.01 5.98
N THR A 49 13.69 55.16 4.98
CA THR A 49 12.99 55.25 3.69
C THR A 49 11.49 55.08 3.96
N PRO A 50 10.63 55.99 3.47
CA PRO A 50 9.20 55.86 3.70
C PRO A 50 8.70 54.59 3.02
N ILE A 51 7.91 53.81 3.77
CA ILE A 51 7.32 52.55 3.30
C ILE A 51 6.51 52.84 2.03
N PRO A 52 6.83 52.22 0.87
CA PRO A 52 6.05 52.44 -0.34
C PRO A 52 4.65 51.89 -0.13
N THR A 53 3.64 52.77 -0.17
CA THR A 53 2.24 52.36 -0.15
C THR A 53 1.96 51.50 -1.39
N SER A 54 1.53 50.26 -1.18
CA SER A 54 1.19 49.35 -2.27
C SER A 54 -0.04 49.86 -3.02
N THR A 55 0.18 50.45 -4.19
CA THR A 55 -0.87 50.68 -5.18
C THR A 55 -1.20 49.33 -5.82
N PRO A 56 -2.40 48.76 -5.62
CA PRO A 56 -2.75 47.48 -6.21
C PRO A 56 -2.85 47.62 -7.73
N ALA A 57 -1.90 47.02 -8.45
CA ALA A 57 -2.03 46.83 -9.89
C ALA A 57 -3.16 45.81 -10.16
N PRO A 58 -4.09 46.07 -11.10
CA PRO A 58 -5.11 45.10 -11.44
C PRO A 58 -4.46 43.88 -12.09
N VAL A 59 -4.73 42.69 -11.56
CA VAL A 59 -4.32 41.42 -12.17
C VAL A 59 -4.97 41.32 -13.55
N PRO A 60 -4.21 41.10 -14.63
CA PRO A 60 -4.80 40.82 -15.92
C PRO A 60 -5.52 39.47 -15.84
N VAL A 61 -6.84 39.46 -15.99
CA VAL A 61 -7.62 38.22 -16.08
C VAL A 61 -7.19 37.48 -17.33
N ALA A 62 -6.43 36.40 -17.16
CA ALA A 62 -6.10 35.48 -18.23
C ALA A 62 -7.40 34.83 -18.73
N GLY A 63 -7.52 34.64 -20.05
CA GLY A 63 -8.69 34.00 -20.64
C GLY A 63 -8.80 32.56 -20.16
N GLU A 64 -9.95 32.23 -19.58
CA GLU A 64 -10.25 30.91 -19.01
C GLU A 64 -10.35 29.87 -20.13
N LEU A 65 -9.25 29.14 -20.36
CA LEU A 65 -9.28 27.85 -21.02
C LEU A 65 -9.85 26.82 -20.05
N PRO A 66 -10.54 25.77 -20.52
CA PRO A 66 -11.12 24.77 -19.64
C PRO A 66 -10.01 24.02 -18.88
N GLU A 67 -9.83 24.34 -17.59
CA GLU A 67 -8.89 23.65 -16.73
C GLU A 67 -9.39 22.22 -16.47
N MET A 68 -8.70 21.24 -17.05
CA MET A 68 -8.73 19.88 -16.50
C MET A 68 -8.27 19.97 -15.03
N PRO A 69 -8.99 19.37 -14.06
CA PRO A 69 -8.64 19.46 -12.64
C PRO A 69 -7.43 18.59 -12.29
N VAL A 70 -6.24 19.04 -12.73
CA VAL A 70 -4.93 18.47 -12.40
C VAL A 70 -4.60 18.79 -10.95
N LYS A 71 -5.11 17.96 -10.04
CA LYS A 71 -4.81 18.06 -8.61
C LYS A 71 -3.32 17.80 -8.37
N ARG A 72 -2.56 18.86 -8.11
CA ARG A 72 -1.13 18.77 -7.75
C ARG A 72 -0.99 18.09 -6.38
N GLY A 73 -0.17 17.05 -6.34
CA GLY A 73 0.23 16.37 -5.10
C GLY A 73 1.32 17.14 -4.33
N PRO A 74 1.60 16.78 -3.06
CA PRO A 74 2.77 17.30 -2.36
C PRO A 74 4.09 16.85 -3.02
N VAL A 75 5.16 17.57 -2.74
CA VAL A 75 6.53 17.09 -2.95
C VAL A 75 6.90 16.18 -1.78
N VAL A 76 7.33 14.95 -2.08
CA VAL A 76 7.84 14.01 -1.07
C VAL A 76 9.36 14.11 -1.02
N VAL A 77 9.90 14.42 0.16
CA VAL A 77 11.32 14.30 0.48
C VAL A 77 11.57 12.92 1.07
N ASP A 78 12.49 12.16 0.48
CA ASP A 78 13.00 10.93 1.07
C ASP A 78 13.95 11.24 2.23
N LEU A 79 13.65 10.66 3.41
CA LEU A 79 14.59 10.48 4.52
C LEU A 79 14.62 9.01 4.97
N ALA A 80 13.91 8.11 4.31
CA ALA A 80 13.79 6.70 4.67
C ALA A 80 15.06 5.90 4.34
N HIS A 81 15.82 6.30 3.31
CA HIS A 81 17.19 5.83 3.05
C HIS A 81 18.26 6.52 3.91
N TYR A 82 17.89 7.03 5.09
CA TYR A 82 18.82 7.47 6.15
C TYR A 82 19.82 8.58 5.80
N SER A 83 19.51 9.44 4.82
CA SER A 83 20.25 10.68 4.58
C SER A 83 20.43 11.49 5.88
N ALA A 84 21.65 11.94 6.20
CA ALA A 84 22.02 12.61 7.46
C ALA A 84 21.54 14.08 7.56
N ILE A 85 20.30 14.35 7.14
CA ILE A 85 19.76 15.69 6.92
C ILE A 85 18.64 15.98 7.91
N ARG A 86 18.73 17.14 8.57
CA ARG A 86 17.66 17.60 9.45
C ARG A 86 16.52 18.22 8.64
N ARG A 87 15.27 17.88 9.00
CA ARG A 87 14.04 18.36 8.36
C ARG A 87 13.90 19.88 8.29
N ASP A 88 14.54 20.63 9.20
CA ASP A 88 14.52 22.09 9.19
C ASP A 88 15.40 22.74 8.10
N ARG A 89 16.39 22.02 7.53
CA ARG A 89 17.14 22.53 6.35
C ARG A 89 16.25 22.79 5.14
N PHE A 90 15.15 22.04 5.00
CA PHE A 90 14.19 22.15 3.90
C PHE A 90 13.20 23.34 4.03
N GLN A 91 13.26 24.15 5.10
CA GLN A 91 12.30 25.25 5.32
C GLN A 91 12.21 26.25 4.15
N PRO A 92 13.31 26.71 3.52
CA PRO A 92 13.20 27.62 2.37
C PRO A 92 12.50 26.98 1.17
N LEU A 93 12.76 25.69 0.91
CA LEU A 93 12.11 24.94 -0.17
C LEU A 93 10.62 24.70 0.11
N ALA A 94 10.27 24.37 1.35
CA ALA A 94 8.87 24.26 1.78
C ALA A 94 8.11 25.59 1.59
N GLY A 95 8.75 26.73 1.90
CA GLY A 95 8.18 28.06 1.64
C GLY A 95 7.97 28.34 0.15
N ALA A 96 9.00 28.11 -0.68
CA ALA A 96 8.93 28.34 -2.12
C ALA A 96 7.93 27.42 -2.85
N LEU A 97 7.69 26.21 -2.33
CA LEU A 97 6.65 25.30 -2.81
C LEU A 97 5.25 25.72 -2.35
N ALA A 98 5.09 26.19 -1.10
CA ALA A 98 3.83 26.71 -0.59
C ALA A 98 3.35 27.96 -1.36
N GLU A 99 4.27 28.85 -1.76
CA GLU A 99 4.00 29.97 -2.68
C GLU A 99 3.44 29.52 -4.05
N ARG A 100 3.73 28.28 -4.45
CA ARG A 100 3.28 27.64 -5.70
C ARG A 100 2.05 26.73 -5.50
N GLY A 101 1.47 26.73 -4.30
CA GLY A 101 0.30 25.92 -3.93
C GLY A 101 0.60 24.43 -3.77
N VAL A 102 1.83 24.07 -3.40
CA VAL A 102 2.29 22.68 -3.26
C VAL A 102 2.90 22.46 -1.88
N ASP A 103 2.37 21.50 -1.12
CA ASP A 103 2.91 21.13 0.20
C ASP A 103 4.19 20.30 0.09
N LEU A 104 5.04 20.34 1.12
CA LEU A 104 6.20 19.44 1.27
C LEU A 104 5.95 18.41 2.37
N ARG A 105 6.17 17.13 2.07
CA ARG A 105 5.96 15.98 2.96
C ARG A 105 7.26 15.18 3.08
N PHE A 106 7.53 14.60 4.26
CA PHE A 106 8.67 13.71 4.46
C PHE A 106 8.23 12.24 4.46
N TRP A 107 8.93 11.39 3.71
CA TRP A 107 8.95 9.95 3.92
C TRP A 107 9.99 9.65 5.00
N LEU A 108 9.58 9.04 6.11
CA LEU A 108 10.43 8.84 7.29
C LEU A 108 10.92 7.39 7.38
N PRO A 109 12.09 7.13 8.00
CA PRO A 109 12.57 5.77 8.19
C PRO A 109 11.62 4.90 9.01
N THR A 110 11.41 3.68 8.53
CA THR A 110 10.56 2.64 9.11
C THR A 110 11.34 1.39 9.55
N VAL A 111 12.55 1.20 9.02
CA VAL A 111 13.41 0.04 9.23
C VAL A 111 14.36 0.30 10.40
N PRO A 112 14.25 -0.40 11.54
CA PRO A 112 15.16 -0.18 12.67
C PRO A 112 16.60 -0.56 12.30
N LEU A 113 17.57 0.33 12.49
CA LEU A 113 18.97 0.11 12.09
C LEU A 113 19.60 -1.11 12.77
N GLU A 114 19.17 -1.43 13.99
CA GLU A 114 19.59 -2.63 14.73
C GLU A 114 19.15 -3.95 14.08
N SER A 115 18.23 -3.92 13.11
CA SER A 115 17.83 -5.08 12.31
C SER A 115 18.69 -5.27 11.05
N VAL A 116 19.38 -4.21 10.60
CA VAL A 116 20.19 -4.20 9.36
C VAL A 116 21.61 -4.65 9.67
N ARG A 117 21.99 -5.85 9.20
CA ARG A 117 23.30 -6.47 9.51
C ARG A 117 24.44 -5.98 8.64
N SER A 118 24.14 -5.54 7.43
CA SER A 118 25.08 -4.94 6.49
C SER A 118 24.34 -3.95 5.58
N PHE A 119 25.07 -3.01 4.98
CA PHE A 119 24.53 -2.03 4.03
C PHE A 119 23.80 -2.68 2.83
N THR A 120 24.21 -3.89 2.45
CA THR A 120 23.61 -4.71 1.39
C THR A 120 22.40 -5.53 1.84
N GLU A 121 22.06 -5.51 3.13
CA GLU A 121 20.89 -6.17 3.73
C GLU A 121 19.80 -5.15 4.13
N PHE A 122 19.87 -3.90 3.66
CA PHE A 122 18.75 -2.97 3.79
C PHE A 122 17.55 -3.51 2.99
N PRO A 123 16.35 -3.59 3.59
CA PRO A 123 15.22 -4.24 2.95
C PRO A 123 14.60 -3.34 1.87
N ASP A 124 14.19 -3.97 0.77
CA ASP A 124 13.41 -3.37 -0.29
C ASP A 124 12.11 -2.74 0.24
N GLN A 125 11.94 -1.43 0.04
CA GLN A 125 10.76 -0.68 0.49
C GLN A 125 9.90 -0.21 -0.70
N SER A 126 9.99 -0.87 -1.86
CA SER A 126 9.23 -0.55 -3.09
C SER A 126 7.73 -0.41 -2.85
N GLU A 127 7.14 -1.24 -1.98
CA GLU A 127 5.72 -1.12 -1.58
C GLU A 127 5.41 0.19 -0.84
N ALA A 128 6.27 0.59 0.09
CA ALA A 128 6.09 1.81 0.86
C ALA A 128 6.33 3.05 -0.02
N LEU A 129 7.30 2.97 -0.93
CA LEU A 129 7.59 3.99 -1.94
C LEU A 129 6.41 4.16 -2.92
N GLN A 130 5.80 3.06 -3.40
CA GLN A 130 4.58 3.14 -4.21
C GLN A 130 3.43 3.79 -3.41
N LYS A 131 3.26 3.41 -2.14
CA LYS A 131 2.21 3.95 -1.26
C LYS A 131 2.42 5.44 -0.91
N ILE A 132 3.66 5.95 -0.85
CA ILE A 132 3.97 7.37 -0.58
C ILE A 132 3.93 8.26 -1.84
N LEU A 133 4.25 7.70 -3.02
CA LEU A 133 4.21 8.45 -4.29
C LEU A 133 2.81 8.51 -4.90
N ALA A 134 1.89 7.61 -4.54
CA ALA A 134 0.52 7.53 -5.04
C ALA A 134 -0.26 8.86 -5.01
N ASP A 135 0.02 9.80 -4.10
CA ASP A 135 -0.59 11.14 -4.11
C ASP A 135 0.38 12.30 -4.41
N ALA A 136 1.67 12.04 -4.65
CA ALA A 136 2.73 13.05 -4.82
C ALA A 136 2.83 13.68 -6.22
N SER A 137 3.36 14.90 -6.33
CA SER A 137 3.74 15.55 -7.61
C SER A 137 5.22 15.38 -7.95
N ALA A 138 6.09 15.34 -6.93
CA ALA A 138 7.52 15.15 -7.09
C ALA A 138 8.13 14.35 -5.94
N LEU A 139 9.31 13.76 -6.21
CA LEU A 139 10.20 13.12 -5.25
C LEU A 139 11.50 13.94 -5.16
N VAL A 140 12.03 14.09 -3.95
CA VAL A 140 13.31 14.73 -3.65
C VAL A 140 14.18 13.74 -2.90
N VAL A 141 15.34 13.41 -3.45
CA VAL A 141 16.34 12.50 -2.87
C VAL A 141 17.65 13.26 -2.72
N VAL A 142 18.21 13.28 -1.52
CA VAL A 142 19.43 14.04 -1.19
C VAL A 142 20.38 13.14 -0.41
N SER A 143 21.51 12.76 -1.00
CA SER A 143 22.60 12.00 -0.37
C SER A 143 22.12 10.81 0.51
N PRO A 144 21.37 9.86 -0.07
CA PRO A 144 20.88 8.67 0.64
C PRO A 144 22.04 7.79 1.12
N PHE A 145 21.89 7.22 2.31
CA PHE A 145 22.89 6.39 3.00
C PHE A 145 22.72 4.89 2.70
N PHE A 146 21.54 4.48 2.23
CA PHE A 146 21.27 3.14 1.73
C PHE A 146 20.94 3.18 0.23
N LEU A 147 21.31 2.11 -0.46
CA LEU A 147 21.09 1.94 -1.90
C LEU A 147 19.60 1.76 -2.20
N TYR A 148 19.12 2.38 -3.27
CA TYR A 148 17.82 2.05 -3.87
C TYR A 148 17.87 0.64 -4.49
N SER A 149 16.82 -0.15 -4.27
CA SER A 149 16.60 -1.45 -4.91
C SER A 149 16.21 -1.31 -6.38
N GLU A 150 16.45 -2.35 -7.20
CA GLU A 150 16.00 -2.37 -8.61
C GLU A 150 14.48 -2.17 -8.75
N LYS A 151 13.69 -2.61 -7.77
CA LYS A 151 12.23 -2.41 -7.74
C LYS A 151 11.87 -0.98 -7.36
N GLU A 152 12.60 -0.37 -6.43
CA GLU A 152 12.38 1.02 -6.04
C GLU A 152 12.71 1.97 -7.20
N VAL A 153 13.80 1.68 -7.94
CA VAL A 153 14.12 2.37 -9.20
C VAL A 153 12.97 2.21 -10.22
N GLN A 154 12.40 1.02 -10.38
CA GLN A 154 11.23 0.80 -11.26
C GLN A 154 9.98 1.59 -10.81
N VAL A 155 9.74 1.70 -9.50
CA VAL A 155 8.65 2.52 -8.95
C VAL A 155 8.87 4.02 -9.23
N VAL A 156 10.11 4.52 -9.09
CA VAL A 156 10.44 5.92 -9.42
C VAL A 156 10.38 6.16 -10.93
N GLU A 157 10.89 5.25 -11.77
CA GLU A 157 10.80 5.34 -13.22
C GLU A 157 9.33 5.42 -13.66
N ARG A 158 8.47 4.56 -13.12
CA ARG A 158 7.03 4.62 -13.39
C ARG A 158 6.40 5.93 -12.94
N PHE A 159 6.68 6.38 -11.71
CA PHE A 159 6.16 7.65 -11.18
C PHE A 159 6.54 8.85 -12.07
N LEU A 160 7.75 8.85 -12.63
CA LEU A 160 8.20 9.82 -13.61
C LEU A 160 7.47 9.64 -14.95
N ALA A 161 7.36 8.42 -15.48
CA ALA A 161 6.66 8.11 -16.73
C ALA A 161 5.17 8.51 -16.71
N ASP A 162 4.49 8.30 -15.59
CA ASP A 162 3.10 8.73 -15.35
C ASP A 162 3.01 10.28 -15.24
N GLY A 163 4.13 10.96 -14.95
CA GLY A 163 4.29 12.40 -15.15
C GLY A 163 4.90 13.21 -14.00
N GLY A 164 5.34 12.57 -12.92
CA GLY A 164 5.98 13.22 -11.76
C GLY A 164 7.35 13.86 -12.07
N ARG A 165 8.00 14.40 -11.04
CA ARG A 165 9.37 14.96 -11.08
C ARG A 165 10.27 14.29 -10.05
N LEU A 166 11.57 14.17 -10.37
CA LEU A 166 12.60 13.77 -9.42
C LEU A 166 13.64 14.88 -9.32
N LEU A 167 13.89 15.38 -8.12
CA LEU A 167 15.12 16.09 -7.78
C LEU A 167 16.05 15.10 -7.10
N VAL A 168 17.24 14.89 -7.67
CA VAL A 168 18.30 14.06 -7.08
C VAL A 168 19.52 14.92 -6.81
N ILE A 169 20.02 14.87 -5.57
CA ILE A 169 21.15 15.65 -5.11
C ILE A 169 22.18 14.72 -4.47
N SER A 170 23.46 14.92 -4.79
CA SER A 170 24.59 14.29 -4.13
C SER A 170 25.60 15.38 -3.77
N ASP A 171 25.73 15.66 -2.48
CA ASP A 171 26.44 16.80 -1.91
C ASP A 171 27.58 16.28 -0.99
N PRO A 172 28.86 16.63 -1.23
CA PRO A 172 30.00 16.13 -0.46
C PRO A 172 30.09 16.63 0.98
N ASP A 173 29.34 17.66 1.36
CA ASP A 173 29.38 18.21 2.72
C ASP A 173 28.31 17.55 3.64
N ILE A 174 27.48 16.64 3.11
CA ILE A 174 26.54 15.82 3.87
C ILE A 174 27.24 14.54 4.39
N GLU A 175 27.25 14.34 5.71
CA GLU A 175 27.98 13.25 6.40
C GLU A 175 27.62 11.82 5.92
N SER A 176 26.45 11.63 5.31
CA SER A 176 26.01 10.33 4.77
C SER A 176 26.30 10.11 3.28
N ASP A 177 26.88 11.07 2.56
CA ASP A 177 27.01 10.98 1.11
C ASP A 177 28.13 10.04 0.65
N ALA A 178 27.82 9.21 -0.35
CA ALA A 178 28.75 8.76 -1.38
C ALA A 178 28.11 8.94 -2.76
N ALA A 179 28.89 9.27 -3.79
CA ALA A 179 28.34 9.43 -5.15
C ALA A 179 27.76 8.11 -5.66
N ARG A 180 28.45 7.00 -5.39
CA ARG A 180 27.99 5.62 -5.61
C ARG A 180 26.56 5.38 -5.14
N ASP A 181 26.22 5.87 -3.95
CA ASP A 181 25.00 5.47 -3.28
C ASP A 181 23.82 6.31 -3.81
N THR A 182 24.02 7.59 -4.11
CA THR A 182 23.07 8.39 -4.92
C THR A 182 22.94 7.87 -6.37
N ASN A 183 24.04 7.38 -6.96
CA ASN A 183 24.05 6.79 -8.30
C ASN A 183 23.23 5.49 -8.40
N SER A 184 22.89 4.83 -7.29
CA SER A 184 21.96 3.68 -7.31
C SER A 184 20.60 4.03 -7.92
N LEU A 185 20.14 5.28 -7.72
CA LEU A 185 18.96 5.83 -8.37
C LEU A 185 19.30 6.64 -9.63
N ALA A 186 20.32 7.50 -9.58
CA ALA A 186 20.56 8.49 -10.63
C ALA A 186 20.96 7.88 -11.99
N THR A 187 21.67 6.75 -11.98
CA THR A 187 22.22 6.12 -13.21
C THR A 187 21.10 5.66 -14.16
N ALA A 188 19.96 5.22 -13.64
CA ALA A 188 18.79 4.82 -14.42
C ALA A 188 18.22 5.96 -15.29
N PHE A 189 18.51 7.21 -14.92
CA PHE A 189 18.07 8.42 -15.62
C PHE A 189 19.19 9.11 -16.39
N ASN A 190 20.25 8.36 -16.75
CA ASN A 190 21.45 8.84 -17.47
C ASN A 190 22.24 9.94 -16.74
N ILE A 191 22.13 10.01 -15.41
CA ILE A 191 22.88 10.95 -14.56
C ILE A 191 23.94 10.17 -13.79
N VAL A 192 25.18 10.64 -13.79
CA VAL A 192 26.29 10.09 -13.00
C VAL A 192 26.95 11.21 -12.22
N PHE A 193 26.88 11.13 -10.89
CA PHE A 193 27.68 11.92 -9.97
C PHE A 193 29.07 11.28 -9.82
N HIS A 194 30.14 12.08 -9.83
CA HIS A 194 31.49 11.59 -9.53
C HIS A 194 31.81 11.69 -8.05
N GLU A 195 32.70 10.83 -7.55
CA GLU A 195 33.27 10.90 -6.18
C GLU A 195 34.30 12.04 -6.02
N ASP A 196 34.19 13.12 -6.81
CA ASP A 196 35.06 14.28 -6.73
C ASP A 196 34.44 15.42 -5.92
N TYR A 197 35.28 16.36 -5.50
CA TYR A 197 34.81 17.67 -5.05
C TYR A 197 35.37 18.74 -5.98
N LEU A 198 34.55 19.74 -6.25
CA LEU A 198 34.87 20.90 -7.06
C LEU A 198 35.42 22.02 -6.17
N TYR A 199 36.35 22.78 -6.72
CA TYR A 199 36.96 23.90 -6.01
C TYR A 199 37.48 24.96 -6.98
N ASP A 200 37.47 26.22 -6.55
CA ASP A 200 37.97 27.35 -7.32
C ASP A 200 38.96 28.16 -6.47
N THR A 201 40.19 28.33 -6.96
CA THR A 201 41.23 29.10 -6.27
C THR A 201 41.35 30.54 -6.80
N VAL A 202 40.46 30.96 -7.69
CA VAL A 202 40.51 32.24 -8.42
C VAL A 202 39.26 33.09 -8.16
N ASP A 203 38.05 32.54 -8.29
CA ASP A 203 36.79 33.22 -7.92
C ASP A 203 35.93 32.30 -7.04
N ASN A 204 35.89 32.59 -5.72
CA ASN A 204 35.20 31.80 -4.71
C ASN A 204 34.61 32.68 -3.59
N ASP A 205 33.64 32.15 -2.85
CA ASP A 205 32.94 32.84 -1.76
C ASP A 205 33.71 32.78 -0.44
N ALA A 206 34.97 33.26 -0.47
CA ALA A 206 35.94 33.30 0.63
C ALA A 206 36.42 31.93 1.18
N ASN A 207 36.02 30.82 0.56
CA ASN A 207 36.54 29.47 0.79
C ASN A 207 36.70 28.78 -0.56
N TYR A 208 37.80 28.04 -0.78
CA TYR A 208 38.13 27.51 -2.10
C TYR A 208 37.18 26.42 -2.61
N ILE A 209 36.45 25.73 -1.72
CA ILE A 209 35.36 24.81 -2.11
C ILE A 209 34.01 25.53 -2.36
N PHE A 210 33.89 26.82 -2.05
CA PHE A 210 32.67 27.60 -2.26
C PHE A 210 32.71 28.32 -3.63
N PHE A 211 32.48 27.59 -4.71
CA PHE A 211 32.71 28.07 -6.09
C PHE A 211 31.46 28.70 -6.74
N PHE A 212 31.67 29.66 -7.65
CA PHE A 212 30.59 30.28 -8.42
C PHE A 212 30.21 29.49 -9.66
N GLN A 213 28.94 29.60 -10.06
CA GLN A 213 28.44 29.08 -11.34
C GLN A 213 28.74 30.07 -12.48
N GLY A 214 29.11 29.53 -13.65
CA GLY A 214 29.52 30.32 -14.82
C GLY A 214 28.44 30.41 -15.90
N ASP A 215 28.11 29.27 -16.51
CA ASP A 215 27.16 29.19 -17.62
C ASP A 215 25.81 28.57 -17.23
N TYR A 216 24.75 29.08 -17.84
CA TYR A 216 23.37 28.63 -17.65
C TYR A 216 22.69 28.33 -18.99
N PHE A 217 22.00 27.20 -19.08
CA PHE A 217 21.48 26.58 -20.30
C PHE A 217 20.00 26.18 -20.15
N ASP A 218 19.33 25.90 -21.27
CA ASP A 218 18.02 25.25 -21.33
C ASP A 218 16.98 25.84 -20.34
N GLN A 219 16.45 25.06 -19.38
CA GLN A 219 15.45 25.52 -18.41
C GLN A 219 16.05 26.53 -17.41
N ALA A 220 17.32 26.33 -17.04
CA ALA A 220 18.07 27.27 -16.18
C ALA A 220 18.50 28.56 -16.91
N ALA A 221 18.23 28.74 -18.20
CA ALA A 221 18.62 29.94 -18.95
C ALA A 221 18.07 31.26 -18.37
N GLY A 222 16.99 31.21 -17.58
CA GLY A 222 16.47 32.35 -16.81
C GLY A 222 17.38 32.84 -15.66
N LEU A 223 18.40 32.06 -15.30
CA LEU A 223 19.40 32.41 -14.28
C LEU A 223 20.60 33.19 -14.85
N ARG A 224 20.69 33.40 -16.17
CA ARG A 224 21.81 34.12 -16.80
C ARG A 224 22.02 35.51 -16.21
N GLY A 225 23.27 35.81 -15.87
CA GLY A 225 23.66 37.06 -15.19
C GLY A 225 23.51 37.06 -13.67
N SER A 226 22.95 35.98 -13.09
CA SER A 226 22.91 35.78 -11.63
C SER A 226 24.27 35.28 -11.14
N ARG A 227 24.75 35.80 -10.00
CA ARG A 227 25.92 35.26 -9.30
C ARG A 227 25.44 34.25 -8.27
N ILE A 228 25.54 32.97 -8.61
CA ILE A 228 25.11 31.85 -7.75
C ILE A 228 26.37 31.13 -7.27
N ALA A 229 26.46 30.87 -5.97
CA ALA A 229 27.55 30.15 -5.33
C ALA A 229 27.05 28.82 -4.79
N PHE A 230 27.84 27.77 -5.01
CA PHE A 230 27.66 26.46 -4.37
C PHE A 230 28.69 26.33 -3.23
N TYR A 231 28.38 25.56 -2.19
CA TYR A 231 29.13 25.48 -0.92
C TYR A 231 29.75 24.10 -0.67
N GLY A 232 29.13 23.05 -1.19
CA GLY A 232 29.73 21.73 -1.36
C GLY A 232 29.29 21.22 -2.73
N GLY A 233 30.18 20.62 -3.52
CA GLY A 233 29.73 20.07 -4.79
C GLY A 233 30.72 19.26 -5.60
N ARG A 234 30.16 18.45 -6.51
CA ARG A 234 30.83 17.47 -7.36
C ARG A 234 30.47 17.63 -8.83
N SER A 235 31.22 17.00 -9.73
CA SER A 235 30.91 17.02 -11.16
C SER A 235 29.82 16.00 -11.53
N ILE A 236 28.95 16.40 -12.46
CA ILE A 236 27.92 15.55 -13.07
C ILE A 236 28.29 15.27 -14.54
N ASP A 237 28.19 14.00 -14.94
CA ASP A 237 28.26 13.53 -16.33
C ASP A 237 27.09 12.59 -16.67
N GLY A 238 27.07 12.06 -17.88
CA GLY A 238 26.11 11.04 -18.33
C GLY A 238 25.64 11.29 -19.76
N ALA A 239 24.41 10.85 -20.06
CA ALA A 239 23.70 11.15 -21.31
C ALA A 239 22.53 12.10 -21.00
N MET A 240 22.88 13.29 -20.51
CA MET A 240 22.00 14.27 -19.88
C MET A 240 22.10 15.65 -20.56
N THR A 241 21.12 16.51 -20.32
CA THR A 241 21.13 17.91 -20.76
C THR A 241 21.66 18.82 -19.64
N PRO A 242 22.88 19.38 -19.74
CA PRO A 242 23.42 20.27 -18.72
C PRO A 242 22.56 21.54 -18.61
N GLN A 243 22.23 21.94 -17.37
CA GLN A 243 21.49 23.17 -17.06
C GLN A 243 22.42 24.25 -16.53
N VAL A 244 23.36 23.88 -15.66
CA VAL A 244 24.31 24.78 -15.00
C VAL A 244 25.70 24.18 -15.05
N ARG A 245 26.71 25.04 -15.28
CA ARG A 245 28.12 24.70 -15.15
C ARG A 245 28.81 25.62 -14.15
N SER A 246 29.80 25.09 -13.44
CA SER A 246 30.71 25.89 -12.60
C SER A 246 31.53 26.89 -13.42
N ALA A 247 32.19 27.85 -12.79
CA ALA A 247 33.07 28.80 -13.47
C ALA A 247 34.19 28.09 -14.25
N SER A 248 34.73 28.76 -15.28
CA SER A 248 35.79 28.19 -16.13
C SER A 248 37.12 27.98 -15.39
N THR A 249 37.27 28.61 -14.22
CA THR A 249 38.37 28.46 -13.25
C THR A 249 38.17 27.31 -12.26
N THR A 250 36.95 26.75 -12.15
CA THR A 250 36.63 25.72 -11.15
C THR A 250 37.18 24.37 -11.57
N LEU A 251 38.03 23.80 -10.71
CA LEU A 251 38.74 22.53 -10.87
C LEU A 251 38.05 21.41 -10.09
N SER A 252 38.50 20.17 -10.33
CA SER A 252 38.07 18.95 -9.65
C SER A 252 39.23 18.31 -8.89
N SER A 253 38.95 17.68 -7.76
CA SER A 253 39.95 16.97 -6.95
C SER A 253 40.46 15.67 -7.59
N LEU A 254 39.69 15.07 -8.50
CA LEU A 254 40.06 13.84 -9.21
C LEU A 254 40.32 14.05 -10.71
N ARG A 255 39.59 14.98 -11.36
CA ARG A 255 39.61 15.18 -12.82
C ARG A 255 40.66 16.22 -13.23
N ILE A 256 41.92 15.91 -12.91
CA ILE A 256 43.08 16.79 -13.15
C ILE A 256 43.13 17.24 -14.62
N GLY A 257 43.28 18.55 -14.83
CA GLY A 257 43.37 19.16 -16.16
C GLY A 257 42.03 19.45 -16.84
N GLN A 258 40.89 19.22 -16.16
CA GLN A 258 39.56 19.62 -16.60
C GLN A 258 39.03 20.77 -15.71
N SER A 259 38.12 21.58 -16.27
CA SER A 259 37.37 22.64 -15.57
C SER A 259 35.99 22.81 -16.22
N HIS A 260 35.17 23.75 -15.71
CA HIS A 260 33.85 24.09 -16.29
C HIS A 260 32.86 22.90 -16.29
N PHE A 261 32.77 22.23 -15.15
CA PHE A 261 32.00 21.00 -14.94
C PHE A 261 30.50 21.26 -14.86
N THR A 262 29.68 20.27 -15.21
CA THR A 262 28.23 20.32 -14.99
C THR A 262 27.91 20.17 -13.51
N THR A 263 27.05 21.03 -12.98
CA THR A 263 26.68 21.13 -11.55
C THR A 263 25.16 21.11 -11.33
N ALA A 264 24.38 21.35 -12.39
CA ALA A 264 22.99 20.91 -12.46
C ALA A 264 22.66 20.39 -13.88
N ALA A 265 21.85 19.34 -13.98
CA ALA A 265 21.53 18.68 -15.25
C ALA A 265 20.11 18.11 -15.28
N ILE A 266 19.53 17.96 -16.48
CA ILE A 266 18.26 17.29 -16.72
C ILE A 266 18.50 15.92 -17.34
N GLY A 267 17.93 14.87 -16.75
CA GLY A 267 18.04 13.48 -17.19
C GLY A 267 16.72 12.87 -17.68
N GLY A 268 16.71 11.53 -17.70
CA GLY A 268 15.62 10.69 -18.21
C GLY A 268 15.71 10.41 -19.71
N THR A 269 14.83 9.54 -20.21
CA THR A 269 14.80 9.10 -21.62
C THR A 269 13.41 9.27 -22.26
N VAL A 270 13.38 9.40 -23.59
CA VAL A 270 12.12 9.40 -24.36
C VAL A 270 11.50 7.99 -24.36
N ALA A 271 12.32 6.94 -24.38
CA ALA A 271 11.86 5.54 -24.40
C ALA A 271 11.05 5.16 -23.15
N THR A 272 11.37 5.76 -22.00
CA THR A 272 10.68 5.52 -20.71
C THR A 272 9.78 6.69 -20.29
N ASN A 273 9.50 7.65 -21.20
CA ASN A 273 8.73 8.88 -20.93
C ASN A 273 9.26 9.75 -19.77
N THR A 274 10.51 9.54 -19.33
CA THR A 274 11.14 10.23 -18.19
C THR A 274 11.98 11.46 -18.59
N ALA A 275 12.24 11.67 -19.89
CA ALA A 275 13.01 12.81 -20.38
C ALA A 275 12.43 14.15 -19.91
N GLY A 276 13.29 15.01 -19.35
CA GLY A 276 12.85 16.31 -18.84
C GLY A 276 12.22 16.26 -17.44
N ARG A 277 12.19 15.09 -16.78
CA ARG A 277 11.52 14.89 -15.47
C ARG A 277 12.46 14.66 -14.30
N VAL A 278 13.77 14.51 -14.54
CA VAL A 278 14.78 14.36 -13.50
C VAL A 278 15.73 15.55 -13.52
N LEU A 279 15.82 16.28 -12.41
CA LEU A 279 16.81 17.34 -12.18
C LEU A 279 17.88 16.80 -11.23
N ALA A 280 19.12 16.79 -11.69
CA ALA A 280 20.30 16.57 -10.86
C ALA A 280 20.85 17.92 -10.38
N LEU A 281 21.27 17.99 -9.12
CA LEU A 281 21.97 19.14 -8.53
C LEU A 281 23.15 18.62 -7.70
N SER A 282 24.29 19.31 -7.72
CA SER A 282 25.51 18.85 -7.00
C SER A 282 25.65 19.38 -5.57
N ASP A 283 24.71 20.18 -5.09
CA ASP A 283 24.73 20.94 -3.84
C ASP A 283 23.31 21.01 -3.27
N PHE A 284 23.12 20.67 -1.99
CA PHE A 284 21.85 20.90 -1.28
C PHE A 284 21.87 22.22 -0.51
N ASP A 285 22.99 22.55 0.13
CA ASP A 285 23.17 23.70 0.99
C ASP A 285 22.81 25.05 0.32
N VAL A 286 23.02 25.21 -1.00
CA VAL A 286 22.56 26.36 -1.82
C VAL A 286 21.04 26.65 -1.71
N LEU A 287 20.23 25.64 -1.39
CA LEU A 287 18.78 25.73 -1.20
C LEU A 287 18.36 26.03 0.26
N THR A 288 19.32 26.10 1.19
CA THR A 288 19.08 26.13 2.64
C THR A 288 19.54 27.43 3.29
N ASP A 289 19.04 27.75 4.49
CA ASP A 289 19.61 28.84 5.28
C ASP A 289 20.98 28.45 5.89
N PRO A 290 21.96 29.39 5.95
CA PRO A 290 21.88 30.79 5.52
C PRO A 290 22.18 31.01 4.02
N TYR A 291 22.67 29.99 3.33
CA TYR A 291 23.28 30.09 1.99
C TYR A 291 22.33 30.57 0.89
N VAL A 292 21.04 30.26 1.00
CA VAL A 292 19.97 30.70 0.07
C VAL A 292 19.65 32.20 0.17
N THR A 293 20.27 32.90 1.12
CA THR A 293 20.22 34.38 1.25
C THR A 293 21.48 35.08 0.74
N ARG A 294 22.51 34.31 0.31
CA ARG A 294 23.76 34.84 -0.25
C ARG A 294 23.65 35.02 -1.76
N HIS A 295 24.25 36.09 -2.27
CA HIS A 295 24.27 36.45 -3.70
C HIS A 295 22.87 36.32 -4.35
N ASP A 296 22.75 35.69 -5.51
CA ASP A 296 21.47 35.42 -6.18
C ASP A 296 20.91 34.01 -5.89
N ASN A 297 21.39 33.29 -4.86
CA ASN A 297 21.05 31.87 -4.63
C ASN A 297 19.54 31.62 -4.44
N ARG A 298 18.78 32.63 -3.99
CA ARG A 298 17.30 32.61 -3.97
C ARG A 298 16.68 32.25 -5.33
N ARG A 299 17.32 32.64 -6.44
CA ARG A 299 16.87 32.31 -7.80
C ARG A 299 17.13 30.85 -8.19
N MET A 300 18.14 30.20 -7.60
CA MET A 300 18.31 28.75 -7.70
C MET A 300 17.18 28.01 -6.97
N LEU A 301 16.82 28.48 -5.76
CA LEU A 301 15.67 27.95 -5.02
C LEU A 301 14.36 28.09 -5.80
N GLU A 302 14.10 29.26 -6.41
CA GLU A 302 12.94 29.49 -7.27
C GLU A 302 12.92 28.52 -8.45
N PHE A 303 14.02 28.39 -9.19
CA PHE A 303 14.16 27.43 -10.31
C PHE A 303 13.88 25.98 -9.89
N VAL A 304 14.41 25.53 -8.76
CA VAL A 304 14.18 24.17 -8.24
C VAL A 304 12.71 23.99 -7.79
N ALA A 305 12.12 25.00 -7.14
CA ALA A 305 10.71 24.96 -6.72
C ALA A 305 9.75 24.97 -7.92
N ASP A 306 10.04 25.72 -8.98
CA ASP A 306 9.29 25.72 -10.24
C ASP A 306 9.39 24.38 -10.97
N PHE A 307 10.58 23.78 -11.02
CA PHE A 307 10.77 22.44 -11.60
C PHE A 307 9.92 21.38 -10.86
N LEU A 308 9.97 21.37 -9.53
CA LEU A 308 9.21 20.44 -8.68
C LEU A 308 7.69 20.65 -8.79
N ALA A 309 7.22 21.91 -8.64
CA ALA A 309 5.80 22.24 -8.75
C ALA A 309 5.25 22.08 -10.17
N GLY A 310 6.12 22.03 -11.19
CA GLY A 310 5.81 21.68 -12.57
C GLY A 310 5.52 20.19 -12.81
N GLY A 311 5.40 19.37 -11.76
CA GLY A 311 4.94 17.97 -11.86
C GLY A 311 3.45 17.87 -12.22
N VAL A 312 3.16 17.42 -13.44
CA VAL A 312 1.81 17.17 -13.96
C VAL A 312 1.71 15.68 -14.24
N ARG A 313 1.19 14.94 -13.27
CA ARG A 313 1.00 13.48 -13.37
C ARG A 313 -0.39 13.14 -13.89
N ILE A 314 -0.45 12.24 -14.86
CA ILE A 314 -1.68 11.53 -15.21
C ILE A 314 -1.96 10.57 -14.06
N GLN A 315 -3.08 10.75 -13.37
CA GLN A 315 -3.41 9.88 -12.25
C GLN A 315 -3.87 8.51 -12.75
N THR A 316 -3.32 7.43 -12.18
CA THR A 316 -3.63 6.04 -12.54
C THR A 316 -4.31 5.30 -11.38
N ILE A 317 -4.79 4.09 -11.61
CA ILE A 317 -5.41 3.26 -10.57
C ILE A 317 -4.47 2.92 -9.39
N ALA A 318 -3.15 2.95 -9.61
CA ALA A 318 -2.15 2.84 -8.54
C ALA A 318 -2.28 3.97 -7.49
N ASP A 319 -2.88 5.09 -7.89
CA ASP A 319 -3.09 6.27 -7.07
C ASP A 319 -4.37 6.20 -6.22
N PHE A 320 -5.14 5.10 -6.26
CA PHE A 320 -6.41 4.99 -5.55
C PHE A 320 -6.28 5.36 -4.04
N PRO A 321 -7.17 6.18 -3.46
CA PRO A 321 -8.32 6.85 -4.07
C PRO A 321 -7.98 8.26 -4.61
N ALA A 322 -6.72 8.68 -4.57
CA ALA A 322 -6.28 10.02 -4.97
C ALA A 322 -6.67 10.37 -6.42
N PHE A 323 -6.76 9.36 -7.29
CA PHE A 323 -7.32 9.41 -8.64
C PHE A 323 -8.73 10.03 -8.70
N PHE A 324 -9.63 9.71 -7.77
CA PHE A 324 -11.03 10.15 -7.82
C PHE A 324 -11.25 11.60 -7.36
N GLY A 325 -12.36 12.20 -7.79
CA GLY A 325 -12.91 13.46 -7.29
C GLY A 325 -13.42 13.36 -5.84
N LYS A 326 -14.25 14.32 -5.41
CA LYS A 326 -14.75 14.37 -4.01
C LYS A 326 -15.87 13.36 -3.73
N THR A 327 -16.71 13.08 -4.73
CA THR A 327 -17.85 12.17 -4.61
C THR A 327 -17.55 10.92 -5.43
N VAL A 328 -17.66 9.75 -4.81
CA VAL A 328 -17.47 8.45 -5.46
C VAL A 328 -18.73 7.62 -5.29
N ALA A 329 -19.22 7.02 -6.37
CA ALA A 329 -20.34 6.09 -6.36
C ALA A 329 -19.84 4.65 -6.52
N LEU A 330 -20.08 3.81 -5.50
CA LEU A 330 -19.90 2.36 -5.61
C LEU A 330 -21.09 1.77 -6.36
N VAL A 331 -20.83 1.21 -7.54
CA VAL A 331 -21.80 0.49 -8.36
C VAL A 331 -21.48 -1.00 -8.25
N VAL A 332 -22.30 -1.76 -7.51
CA VAL A 332 -22.20 -3.22 -7.41
C VAL A 332 -23.16 -3.86 -8.39
N ASP A 333 -22.68 -4.79 -9.21
CA ASP A 333 -23.48 -5.51 -10.20
C ASP A 333 -23.18 -7.01 -10.09
N SER A 334 -24.09 -7.71 -9.44
CA SER A 334 -23.98 -9.11 -9.01
C SER A 334 -25.38 -9.70 -8.95
N SER A 335 -25.56 -10.93 -9.45
CA SER A 335 -26.79 -11.71 -9.20
C SER A 335 -26.86 -12.28 -7.79
N ASP A 336 -25.73 -12.31 -7.08
CA ASP A 336 -25.55 -13.11 -5.88
C ASP A 336 -25.89 -12.27 -4.64
N PRO A 337 -26.52 -12.86 -3.60
CA PRO A 337 -26.86 -12.15 -2.36
C PRO A 337 -25.64 -11.46 -1.74
N VAL A 338 -25.79 -10.19 -1.37
CA VAL A 338 -24.70 -9.38 -0.79
C VAL A 338 -24.35 -9.86 0.62
N GLY A 339 -23.47 -10.86 0.70
CA GLY A 339 -23.00 -11.45 1.95
C GLY A 339 -22.21 -10.46 2.83
N ALA A 340 -22.09 -10.76 4.11
CA ALA A 340 -21.50 -9.85 5.09
C ALA A 340 -20.02 -9.48 4.82
N GLN A 341 -19.28 -10.31 4.07
CA GLN A 341 -17.94 -9.98 3.59
C GLN A 341 -17.96 -8.76 2.65
N ALA A 342 -18.87 -8.73 1.67
CA ALA A 342 -19.04 -7.58 0.78
C ALA A 342 -19.47 -6.32 1.55
N ILE A 343 -20.30 -6.47 2.59
CA ILE A 343 -20.70 -5.37 3.49
C ILE A 343 -19.50 -4.84 4.30
N ALA A 344 -18.68 -5.74 4.85
CA ALA A 344 -17.46 -5.35 5.57
C ALA A 344 -16.48 -4.62 4.64
N LYS A 345 -16.30 -5.11 3.41
CA LYS A 345 -15.47 -4.46 2.38
C LYS A 345 -15.99 -3.09 1.97
N ALA A 346 -17.30 -2.92 1.84
CA ALA A 346 -17.91 -1.61 1.58
C ALA A 346 -17.64 -0.62 2.73
N ALA A 347 -17.66 -1.07 3.99
CA ALA A 347 -17.33 -0.24 5.15
C ALA A 347 -15.84 0.10 5.26
N GLU A 348 -14.94 -0.84 4.95
CA GLU A 348 -13.49 -0.58 4.83
C GLU A 348 -13.20 0.45 3.73
N LEU A 349 -13.83 0.28 2.55
CA LEU A 349 -13.75 1.18 1.40
C LEU A 349 -14.25 2.60 1.75
N GLN A 350 -15.41 2.71 2.40
CA GLN A 350 -15.97 3.99 2.85
C GLN A 350 -14.99 4.71 3.77
N ARG A 351 -14.47 4.04 4.81
CA ARG A 351 -13.52 4.61 5.76
C ARG A 351 -12.24 5.10 5.07
N LEU A 352 -11.74 4.35 4.09
CA LEU A 352 -10.57 4.73 3.30
C LEU A 352 -10.84 5.99 2.46
N LEU A 353 -12.02 6.10 1.86
CA LEU A 353 -12.44 7.28 1.09
C LEU A 353 -12.61 8.51 2.00
N GLU A 354 -13.28 8.36 3.14
CA GLU A 354 -13.48 9.43 4.14
C GLU A 354 -12.15 9.98 4.66
N LEU A 355 -11.20 9.10 5.01
CA LEU A 355 -9.84 9.48 5.41
C LEU A 355 -9.06 10.22 4.30
N SER A 356 -9.45 10.05 3.03
CA SER A 356 -8.89 10.76 1.87
C SER A 356 -9.62 12.07 1.52
N GLY A 357 -10.64 12.45 2.30
CA GLY A 357 -11.49 13.63 2.07
C GLY A 357 -12.56 13.43 0.99
N ARG A 358 -13.08 12.21 0.84
CA ARG A 358 -14.10 11.84 -0.16
C ARG A 358 -15.33 11.23 0.47
N SER A 359 -16.50 11.47 -0.13
CA SER A 359 -17.75 10.80 0.22
C SER A 359 -17.97 9.59 -0.68
N LEU A 360 -18.44 8.48 -0.09
CA LEU A 360 -18.96 7.33 -0.82
C LEU A 360 -20.49 7.39 -0.84
N GLN A 361 -21.07 7.11 -2.00
CA GLN A 361 -22.50 6.81 -2.18
C GLN A 361 -22.68 5.50 -2.93
N LEU A 362 -23.88 4.93 -2.92
CA LEU A 362 -24.23 3.80 -3.79
C LEU A 362 -24.76 4.33 -5.13
N GLY A 363 -24.36 3.68 -6.23
CA GLY A 363 -24.76 4.03 -7.59
C GLY A 363 -25.46 2.90 -8.31
N ALA A 364 -26.33 3.24 -9.27
CA ALA A 364 -27.03 2.28 -10.10
C ALA A 364 -26.23 1.97 -11.38
N THR A 365 -26.28 0.71 -11.87
CA THR A 365 -25.54 0.25 -13.07
C THR A 365 -25.74 1.14 -14.30
N ARG A 366 -26.92 1.75 -14.45
CA ARG A 366 -27.22 2.71 -15.53
C ARG A 366 -26.30 3.95 -15.55
N TRP A 367 -25.63 4.31 -14.45
CA TRP A 367 -24.71 5.46 -14.41
C TRP A 367 -23.45 5.23 -15.26
N LEU A 368 -23.11 3.97 -15.56
CA LEU A 368 -22.01 3.59 -16.45
C LEU A 368 -22.30 3.89 -17.93
N THR A 369 -23.58 3.96 -18.32
CA THR A 369 -24.02 4.21 -19.70
C THR A 369 -24.75 5.54 -19.89
N ASP A 370 -25.22 6.16 -18.81
CA ASP A 370 -25.81 7.49 -18.77
C ASP A 370 -24.93 8.44 -17.92
N SER A 371 -24.17 9.30 -18.59
CA SER A 371 -23.34 10.34 -17.95
C SER A 371 -24.17 11.44 -17.30
N THR A 372 -25.41 11.67 -17.74
CA THR A 372 -26.28 12.71 -17.16
C THR A 372 -26.90 12.28 -15.82
N ALA A 373 -26.76 11.02 -15.43
CA ALA A 373 -27.40 10.45 -14.25
C ALA A 373 -26.70 10.73 -12.91
N SER A 374 -25.40 11.06 -12.92
CA SER A 374 -24.61 11.29 -11.72
C SER A 374 -23.28 11.98 -12.06
N ASP A 375 -22.96 13.03 -11.30
CA ASP A 375 -21.72 13.82 -11.35
C ASP A 375 -20.57 13.20 -10.52
N ALA A 376 -20.84 12.10 -9.81
CA ALA A 376 -19.84 11.35 -9.06
C ALA A 376 -18.99 10.45 -9.97
N ASP A 377 -17.71 10.30 -9.62
CA ASP A 377 -16.86 9.27 -10.21
C ASP A 377 -17.35 7.86 -9.80
N LEU A 378 -17.15 6.87 -10.66
CA LEU A 378 -17.72 5.54 -10.49
C LEU A 378 -16.65 4.51 -10.11
N LEU A 379 -16.90 3.76 -9.04
CA LEU A 379 -16.21 2.52 -8.72
C LEU A 379 -17.16 1.35 -8.99
N TYR A 380 -16.95 0.66 -10.10
CA TYR A 380 -17.74 -0.48 -10.54
C TYR A 380 -17.13 -1.80 -10.02
N VAL A 381 -17.98 -2.68 -9.49
CA VAL A 381 -17.56 -3.94 -8.85
C VAL A 381 -18.52 -5.05 -9.30
N ALA A 382 -18.03 -5.99 -10.10
CA ALA A 382 -18.86 -6.99 -10.77
C ALA A 382 -18.09 -8.27 -11.13
N ARG A 383 -18.81 -9.36 -11.40
CA ARG A 383 -18.21 -10.53 -12.06
C ARG A 383 -18.08 -10.27 -13.57
N TYR A 384 -17.18 -11.00 -14.25
CA TYR A 384 -16.99 -10.85 -15.70
C TYR A 384 -18.28 -11.04 -16.50
N GLU A 385 -19.09 -12.05 -16.16
CA GLU A 385 -20.34 -12.35 -16.88
C GLU A 385 -21.39 -11.24 -16.75
N ASP A 386 -21.52 -10.65 -15.56
CA ASP A 386 -22.46 -9.55 -15.32
C ASP A 386 -21.97 -8.29 -16.04
N ALA A 387 -20.68 -7.95 -15.91
CA ALA A 387 -20.06 -6.82 -16.61
C ALA A 387 -20.15 -6.93 -18.13
N SER A 388 -20.05 -8.14 -18.70
CA SER A 388 -20.23 -8.41 -20.13
C SER A 388 -21.70 -8.37 -20.58
N ARG A 389 -22.66 -8.41 -19.64
CA ARG A 389 -24.10 -8.38 -19.90
C ARG A 389 -24.68 -6.97 -19.74
N SER A 390 -24.14 -6.16 -18.82
CA SER A 390 -24.64 -4.83 -18.47
C SER A 390 -23.80 -3.66 -19.03
N THR A 391 -22.55 -3.90 -19.44
CA THR A 391 -21.62 -2.86 -19.94
C THR A 391 -20.88 -3.29 -21.20
N THR A 392 -20.21 -2.33 -21.85
CA THR A 392 -19.24 -2.59 -22.93
C THR A 392 -17.79 -2.70 -22.42
N LEU A 393 -17.54 -2.53 -21.11
CA LEU A 393 -16.19 -2.27 -20.55
C LEU A 393 -15.15 -3.32 -20.95
N LEU A 394 -15.50 -4.61 -20.96
CA LEU A 394 -14.62 -5.71 -21.39
C LEU A 394 -14.37 -5.69 -22.91
N ALA A 395 -15.42 -5.45 -23.71
CA ALA A 395 -15.33 -5.44 -25.16
C ALA A 395 -14.53 -4.23 -25.68
N ASP A 396 -14.64 -3.07 -25.02
CA ASP A 396 -13.94 -1.84 -25.38
C ASP A 396 -12.42 -1.96 -25.21
N ILE A 397 -11.95 -2.69 -24.19
CA ILE A 397 -10.52 -3.06 -24.03
C ILE A 397 -10.13 -4.32 -24.82
N GLY A 398 -11.03 -4.85 -25.63
CA GLY A 398 -10.78 -5.95 -26.57
C GLY A 398 -10.79 -7.36 -25.97
N PHE A 399 -11.43 -7.58 -24.82
CA PHE A 399 -11.71 -8.92 -24.28
C PHE A 399 -13.11 -9.41 -24.63
N ILE A 400 -13.22 -10.70 -24.90
CA ILE A 400 -14.46 -11.47 -25.09
C ILE A 400 -14.43 -12.65 -24.11
N LEU A 401 -15.57 -13.00 -23.54
CA LEU A 401 -15.71 -14.20 -22.72
C LEU A 401 -16.02 -15.41 -23.60
N GLU A 402 -15.21 -16.46 -23.46
CA GLU A 402 -15.48 -17.78 -24.06
C GLU A 402 -15.68 -18.83 -22.97
N GLU A 403 -16.89 -19.41 -22.95
CA GLU A 403 -17.17 -20.63 -22.20
C GLU A 403 -16.66 -21.85 -22.99
N ARG A 404 -15.88 -22.73 -22.36
CA ARG A 404 -15.37 -23.95 -23.00
C ARG A 404 -15.52 -25.15 -22.08
N ILE A 405 -16.05 -26.24 -22.62
CA ILE A 405 -16.11 -27.53 -21.94
C ILE A 405 -14.74 -28.21 -22.06
N VAL A 406 -14.09 -28.45 -20.93
CA VAL A 406 -12.81 -29.15 -20.81
C VAL A 406 -13.04 -30.46 -20.07
N THR A 407 -12.93 -31.59 -20.79
CA THR A 407 -12.84 -32.90 -20.14
C THR A 407 -11.46 -33.03 -19.49
N PRO A 408 -11.34 -33.18 -18.16
CA PRO A 408 -10.06 -33.35 -17.51
C PRO A 408 -9.44 -34.68 -17.95
N THR A 409 -8.35 -34.63 -18.73
CA THR A 409 -7.61 -35.84 -19.11
C THR A 409 -7.02 -36.46 -17.85
N VAL A 410 -7.63 -37.54 -17.36
CA VAL A 410 -7.14 -38.30 -16.22
C VAL A 410 -5.72 -38.74 -16.51
N ARG A 411 -4.75 -38.12 -15.84
CA ARG A 411 -3.34 -38.45 -15.99
C ARG A 411 -3.13 -39.86 -15.46
N ALA A 412 -2.93 -40.81 -16.35
CA ALA A 412 -2.60 -42.19 -15.97
C ALA A 412 -1.46 -42.16 -14.93
N PRO A 413 -1.55 -42.97 -13.86
CA PRO A 413 -0.57 -42.93 -12.77
C PRO A 413 0.84 -43.10 -13.34
N ALA A 414 1.74 -42.21 -12.97
CA ALA A 414 3.07 -42.14 -13.56
C ALA A 414 3.80 -43.47 -13.32
N VAL A 415 3.93 -44.28 -14.38
CA VAL A 415 4.78 -45.47 -14.37
C VAL A 415 6.20 -44.97 -14.16
N VAL A 416 6.70 -45.13 -12.93
CA VAL A 416 8.10 -44.85 -12.59
C VAL A 416 8.95 -45.73 -13.51
N PRO A 417 9.78 -45.16 -14.40
CA PRO A 417 10.54 -45.96 -15.34
C PRO A 417 11.67 -46.67 -14.60
N THR A 418 11.44 -47.94 -14.26
CA THR A 418 12.50 -48.85 -13.82
C THR A 418 13.60 -48.84 -14.89
N VAL A 419 14.80 -48.39 -14.52
CA VAL A 419 15.93 -48.25 -15.45
C VAL A 419 16.51 -49.62 -15.78
N THR A 420 15.84 -50.33 -16.68
CA THR A 420 16.32 -51.60 -17.26
C THR A 420 17.13 -51.29 -18.51
N ALA A 421 18.44 -51.49 -18.43
CA ALA A 421 19.34 -51.22 -19.55
C ALA A 421 19.02 -52.10 -20.77
N THR A 422 18.91 -51.48 -21.95
CA THR A 422 18.79 -52.17 -23.24
C THR A 422 20.10 -52.02 -24.03
N PRO A 423 20.76 -53.11 -24.48
CA PRO A 423 22.01 -53.02 -25.23
C PRO A 423 21.81 -52.60 -26.69
N ALA A 424 22.91 -52.21 -27.34
CA ALA A 424 22.92 -51.57 -28.65
C ALA A 424 22.46 -52.45 -29.83
N GLN A 425 22.00 -51.79 -30.89
CA GLN A 425 21.90 -52.37 -32.24
C GLN A 425 22.70 -51.50 -33.23
N THR A 426 23.38 -52.16 -34.17
CA THR A 426 24.36 -51.56 -35.10
C THR A 426 23.67 -51.29 -36.47
N PRO A 427 24.01 -50.21 -37.21
CA PRO A 427 23.08 -49.63 -38.20
C PRO A 427 23.34 -50.02 -39.67
N SER A 428 22.37 -49.74 -40.54
CA SER A 428 22.52 -49.56 -42.00
C SER A 428 21.23 -49.02 -42.65
N PRO A 429 21.28 -48.38 -43.83
CA PRO A 429 22.38 -47.61 -44.43
C PRO A 429 21.94 -46.19 -44.88
N ALA A 430 22.91 -45.33 -45.23
CA ALA A 430 22.65 -43.95 -45.69
C ALA A 430 22.60 -43.83 -47.23
N LEU A 431 21.92 -42.78 -47.73
CA LEU A 431 21.97 -42.28 -49.11
C LEU A 431 22.14 -40.73 -49.12
N PRO A 432 22.61 -40.12 -50.22
CA PRO A 432 23.47 -38.94 -50.16
C PRO A 432 22.76 -37.58 -50.32
N PRO A 433 23.45 -36.46 -49.99
CA PRO A 433 22.95 -35.10 -50.20
C PRO A 433 23.30 -34.53 -51.58
N GLU A 434 22.49 -33.59 -52.08
CA GLU A 434 22.90 -32.62 -53.11
C GLU A 434 22.64 -31.17 -52.70
N ASP A 435 23.69 -30.38 -52.91
CA ASP A 435 23.89 -28.95 -52.73
C ASP A 435 22.88 -28.03 -53.47
N LYS A 436 22.61 -26.85 -52.89
CA LYS A 436 22.63 -25.59 -53.66
C LYS A 436 22.87 -24.32 -52.84
N THR A 437 23.81 -23.54 -53.35
CA THR A 437 24.41 -22.31 -52.80
C THR A 437 23.49 -21.07 -52.86
N SER A 438 23.82 -20.02 -52.09
CA SER A 438 23.49 -18.61 -52.38
C SER A 438 24.56 -17.66 -51.84
N PRO A 439 24.71 -16.41 -52.35
CA PRO A 439 26.03 -15.75 -52.41
C PRO A 439 26.24 -14.47 -51.56
N THR A 440 27.53 -14.19 -51.31
CA THR A 440 28.19 -12.94 -50.85
C THR A 440 28.47 -12.05 -52.08
N PRO A 441 28.49 -10.68 -52.07
CA PRO A 441 29.32 -9.80 -51.21
C PRO A 441 28.59 -8.49 -50.75
N GLU A 442 29.17 -7.39 -50.24
CA GLU A 442 30.57 -6.89 -50.19
C GLU A 442 30.73 -5.80 -49.08
N GLY A 443 31.97 -5.51 -48.63
CA GLY A 443 32.30 -4.22 -47.99
C GLY A 443 33.02 -4.24 -46.63
N THR A 444 34.35 -4.15 -46.63
CA THR A 444 35.19 -3.88 -45.45
C THR A 444 36.15 -2.72 -45.76
N PRO A 445 36.40 -1.82 -44.79
CA PRO A 445 37.75 -1.26 -44.61
C PRO A 445 38.35 -1.63 -43.24
N GLU A 446 39.63 -1.97 -43.22
CA GLU A 446 40.40 -2.47 -42.06
C GLU A 446 41.51 -1.47 -41.69
N LEU A 447 41.89 -1.37 -40.40
CA LEU A 447 43.18 -0.89 -39.85
C LEU A 447 43.10 -0.84 -38.30
N PRO A 448 44.21 -0.94 -37.54
CA PRO A 448 45.29 -1.94 -37.55
C PRO A 448 45.40 -2.71 -36.20
N PRO A 449 46.15 -3.83 -36.12
CA PRO A 449 46.41 -4.51 -34.84
C PRO A 449 47.40 -3.74 -33.94
N LEU A 450 47.12 -3.68 -32.64
CA LEU A 450 47.99 -3.09 -31.62
C LEU A 450 49.08 -4.05 -31.14
N THR A 451 50.29 -3.54 -30.92
CA THR A 451 51.43 -4.29 -30.36
C THR A 451 51.27 -4.60 -28.87
N PRO A 452 51.81 -5.73 -28.37
CA PRO A 452 51.80 -6.08 -26.95
C PRO A 452 52.70 -5.15 -26.13
N ALA A 453 52.30 -4.89 -24.88
CA ALA A 453 53.07 -4.12 -23.90
C ALA A 453 54.12 -5.00 -23.17
N PRO A 454 55.24 -4.41 -22.68
CA PRO A 454 56.31 -5.15 -22.00
C PRO A 454 56.03 -5.40 -20.50
N ASP A 455 56.66 -6.44 -19.95
CA ASP A 455 56.60 -6.80 -18.53
C ASP A 455 57.13 -5.71 -17.58
N VAL A 456 56.44 -5.52 -16.44
CA VAL A 456 56.87 -4.71 -15.30
C VAL A 456 56.59 -5.49 -14.01
N PRO A 457 57.55 -5.63 -13.06
CA PRO A 457 57.40 -6.49 -11.88
C PRO A 457 56.42 -5.96 -10.82
N PRO A 458 55.88 -6.84 -9.95
CA PRO A 458 54.85 -6.48 -8.97
C PRO A 458 55.39 -5.59 -7.84
N THR A 459 54.54 -4.65 -7.40
CA THR A 459 54.73 -3.77 -6.24
C THR A 459 53.69 -4.14 -5.17
N PRO A 460 54.03 -4.19 -3.86
CA PRO A 460 53.19 -4.89 -2.87
C PRO A 460 51.91 -4.14 -2.47
N THR A 461 50.86 -4.90 -2.16
CA THR A 461 49.61 -4.43 -1.57
C THR A 461 49.80 -3.90 -0.14
N PRO A 462 49.19 -2.76 0.23
CA PRO A 462 49.03 -2.39 1.64
C PRO A 462 48.07 -3.35 2.35
N ILE A 463 48.31 -3.58 3.65
CA ILE A 463 47.55 -4.52 4.46
C ILE A 463 46.32 -3.81 5.06
N SER A 464 45.13 -4.40 4.88
CA SER A 464 43.90 -3.93 5.54
C SER A 464 43.97 -4.19 7.05
N THR A 465 44.04 -3.13 7.85
CA THR A 465 43.93 -3.21 9.32
C THR A 465 42.46 -3.15 9.73
N PRO A 466 41.92 -4.12 10.49
CA PRO A 466 40.55 -4.03 10.97
C PRO A 466 40.43 -2.95 12.04
N LEU A 467 39.61 -1.93 11.79
CA LEU A 467 39.29 -0.89 12.78
C LEU A 467 38.32 -1.46 13.83
N THR A 468 38.74 -1.43 15.10
CA THR A 468 37.94 -1.94 16.22
C THR A 468 36.95 -0.88 16.69
N LEU A 469 35.66 -1.25 16.76
CA LEU A 469 34.61 -0.37 17.28
C LEU A 469 34.94 0.07 18.72
N THR A 470 35.14 1.37 18.94
CA THR A 470 35.44 1.95 20.26
C THR A 470 34.24 2.75 20.74
N ALA A 471 33.41 2.14 21.58
CA ALA A 471 32.25 2.81 22.17
C ALA A 471 32.71 3.88 23.18
N ALA A 472 32.65 5.16 22.80
CA ALA A 472 32.92 6.26 23.69
C ALA A 472 31.72 6.50 24.63
N LEU A 473 31.92 6.33 25.94
CA LEU A 473 30.88 6.65 26.92
C LEU A 473 30.70 8.17 27.03
N VAL A 474 29.45 8.63 26.86
CA VAL A 474 29.06 9.99 27.20
C VAL A 474 28.98 10.13 28.73
N THR A 475 29.67 11.12 29.29
CA THR A 475 29.61 11.47 30.71
C THR A 475 28.58 12.59 30.95
N PRO A 476 27.59 12.40 31.85
CA PRO A 476 26.66 13.46 32.24
C PRO A 476 27.22 14.37 33.34
N GLY A 477 26.94 15.67 33.22
CA GLY A 477 27.10 16.66 34.29
C GLY A 477 25.91 16.65 35.28
N PRO A 478 26.00 17.38 36.42
CA PRO A 478 25.20 17.09 37.61
C PRO A 478 23.87 17.87 37.74
N ASP A 479 23.19 17.60 38.88
CA ASP A 479 21.93 18.16 39.39
C ASP A 479 20.65 17.67 38.67
N ILE A 480 19.54 17.30 39.33
CA ILE A 480 19.13 17.42 40.76
C ILE A 480 18.14 16.29 41.12
N GLY A 481 18.00 15.96 42.42
CA GLY A 481 16.78 15.32 42.97
C GLY A 481 16.96 14.00 43.75
N GLU A 482 16.40 13.95 44.96
CA GLU A 482 16.37 12.78 45.85
C GLU A 482 15.33 11.72 45.43
N VAL A 483 15.54 10.44 45.78
CA VAL A 483 14.74 9.69 46.79
C VAL A 483 15.15 8.20 46.86
N THR A 484 15.14 7.67 48.08
CA THR A 484 15.48 6.31 48.59
C THR A 484 15.12 5.07 47.76
N GLY A 485 15.91 3.98 47.88
CA GLY A 485 15.41 2.62 47.52
C GLY A 485 16.40 1.44 47.44
N ASN A 486 17.22 1.16 48.47
CA ASN A 486 18.11 -0.03 48.44
C ASN A 486 17.39 -1.36 48.78
N ALA A 487 17.57 -2.38 47.95
CA ALA A 487 17.41 -3.79 48.31
C ALA A 487 18.51 -4.63 47.62
N LEU A 488 19.26 -5.41 48.39
CA LEU A 488 20.32 -6.32 47.91
C LEU A 488 19.72 -7.70 47.56
N VAL A 489 20.47 -8.54 46.81
CA VAL A 489 21.07 -9.81 47.33
C VAL A 489 21.57 -10.76 46.20
N GLN A 490 22.87 -11.11 46.27
CA GLN A 490 23.58 -12.34 45.84
C GLN A 490 23.61 -12.85 44.36
N ALA A 491 24.85 -12.92 43.84
CA ALA A 491 25.41 -14.08 43.09
C ALA A 491 26.01 -15.12 44.11
N PRO A 492 26.59 -16.30 43.76
CA PRO A 492 27.31 -16.75 42.54
C PRO A 492 26.79 -18.15 42.02
N ALA A 493 27.49 -19.11 41.37
CA ALA A 493 28.93 -19.33 41.08
C ALA A 493 29.25 -20.32 39.92
N GLU A 494 30.43 -20.11 39.32
CA GLU A 494 31.50 -21.08 38.93
C GLU A 494 31.29 -22.35 38.05
N THR A 495 31.96 -22.30 36.89
CA THR A 495 32.80 -23.28 36.12
C THR A 495 33.43 -24.49 36.87
N PRO A 496 34.06 -25.53 36.20
CA PRO A 496 34.59 -25.60 34.80
C PRO A 496 34.39 -26.94 33.99
N SER A 497 34.96 -26.99 32.78
CA SER A 497 35.09 -28.15 31.85
C SER A 497 36.31 -29.07 32.13
N PRO A 498 36.43 -30.26 31.47
CA PRO A 498 37.33 -30.47 30.29
C PRO A 498 36.68 -31.27 29.12
N THR A 499 37.07 -31.17 27.83
CA THR A 499 38.20 -31.82 27.08
C THR A 499 38.07 -33.36 27.00
N GLU A 500 38.12 -34.08 25.86
CA GLU A 500 39.24 -34.26 24.87
C GLU A 500 38.79 -34.82 23.48
N GLU A 501 39.72 -35.32 22.64
CA GLU A 501 39.64 -35.57 21.16
C GLU A 501 39.24 -37.03 20.69
N PRO A 502 39.01 -37.29 19.37
CA PRO A 502 38.48 -38.56 18.80
C PRO A 502 39.55 -39.57 18.31
N PRO A 503 39.20 -40.82 17.89
CA PRO A 503 39.11 -41.13 16.45
C PRO A 503 38.17 -42.32 16.04
N ALA A 504 38.37 -42.83 14.80
CA ALA A 504 37.56 -43.71 13.92
C ALA A 504 37.24 -45.20 14.32
N SER A 505 36.46 -45.86 13.46
CA SER A 505 35.89 -47.24 13.51
C SER A 505 36.90 -48.42 13.51
N PRO A 506 36.51 -49.61 14.02
CA PRO A 506 35.89 -50.73 13.23
C PRO A 506 34.58 -51.26 13.90
N GLY A 507 33.79 -52.26 13.45
CA GLY A 507 34.00 -53.52 12.70
C GLY A 507 34.19 -54.73 13.66
N SER A 508 33.60 -55.93 13.53
CA SER A 508 32.68 -56.55 12.53
C SER A 508 32.15 -57.94 13.05
N GLN A 509 31.43 -58.71 12.20
CA GLN A 509 31.06 -60.16 12.30
C GLN A 509 29.89 -60.57 13.24
N ALA A 510 29.20 -61.71 13.05
CA ALA A 510 29.38 -62.88 12.16
C ALA A 510 28.01 -63.43 11.63
N GLY A 511 27.90 -64.30 10.61
CA GLY A 511 28.89 -64.85 9.65
C GLY A 511 28.40 -66.16 8.95
N ALA A 512 29.07 -66.55 7.85
CA ALA A 512 29.06 -67.88 7.16
C ALA A 512 27.72 -68.40 6.52
N GLU A 513 27.64 -69.23 5.46
CA GLU A 513 28.48 -69.72 4.32
C GLU A 513 27.56 -70.61 3.41
N PRO A 514 27.97 -71.29 2.30
CA PRO A 514 28.99 -71.00 1.27
C PRO A 514 28.54 -71.26 -0.22
N THR A 515 29.15 -70.53 -1.16
CA THR A 515 29.78 -71.02 -2.43
C THR A 515 29.03 -71.83 -3.54
N ALA A 516 29.05 -71.23 -4.76
CA ALA A 516 29.25 -71.81 -6.12
C ALA A 516 28.09 -72.09 -7.13
N SER A 517 28.49 -71.88 -8.39
CA SER A 517 27.84 -71.95 -9.72
C SER A 517 27.90 -73.38 -10.34
N PRO A 518 27.43 -73.67 -11.60
CA PRO A 518 26.82 -72.80 -12.64
C PRO A 518 25.62 -73.39 -13.45
N GLU A 519 25.21 -72.66 -14.51
CA GLU A 519 24.84 -73.16 -15.87
C GLU A 519 23.36 -73.46 -16.28
N ALA A 520 22.81 -72.52 -17.09
CA ALA A 520 21.98 -72.66 -18.31
C ALA A 520 20.57 -73.35 -18.38
N THR A 521 19.80 -72.90 -19.39
CA THR A 521 18.74 -73.64 -20.15
C THR A 521 17.24 -73.44 -19.77
N SER A 522 16.70 -72.27 -20.15
CA SER A 522 15.47 -72.03 -20.94
C SER A 522 14.12 -72.81 -20.77
N GLN A 523 13.04 -72.04 -20.97
CA GLN A 523 11.77 -72.37 -21.65
C GLN A 523 10.59 -72.96 -20.80
N PRO A 524 9.30 -72.88 -21.26
CA PRO A 524 8.37 -71.94 -20.61
C PRO A 524 6.92 -72.45 -20.38
N SER A 525 6.04 -71.51 -19.98
CA SER A 525 4.58 -71.49 -20.20
C SER A 525 3.70 -72.46 -19.40
N GLU A 526 2.83 -71.92 -18.54
CA GLU A 526 1.37 -71.92 -18.81
C GLU A 526 0.64 -70.83 -18.00
N ALA A 527 -0.67 -70.67 -18.23
CA ALA A 527 -1.46 -69.49 -17.82
C ALA A 527 -2.17 -69.65 -16.47
N GLN A 528 -2.67 -68.54 -15.89
CA GLN A 528 -4.09 -68.42 -15.51
C GLN A 528 -4.57 -67.01 -15.06
N SER A 529 -5.90 -66.83 -15.15
CA SER A 529 -6.79 -65.88 -14.45
C SER A 529 -6.50 -64.37 -14.50
N THR A 530 -7.38 -63.66 -15.22
CA THR A 530 -7.66 -62.21 -15.05
C THR A 530 -8.67 -62.01 -13.90
N PRO A 531 -8.44 -61.10 -12.94
CA PRO A 531 -9.49 -60.60 -12.05
C PRO A 531 -10.30 -59.49 -12.74
N GLU A 532 -11.63 -59.50 -12.54
CA GLU A 532 -12.56 -58.54 -13.13
C GLU A 532 -12.43 -57.16 -12.45
N ALA A 533 -12.34 -56.09 -13.26
CA ALA A 533 -12.06 -54.74 -12.76
C ALA A 533 -13.34 -53.92 -12.59
N THR A 534 -13.56 -53.36 -11.40
CA THR A 534 -14.59 -52.36 -11.13
C THR A 534 -14.40 -51.15 -12.06
N PRO A 535 -15.45 -50.62 -12.71
CA PRO A 535 -15.33 -49.46 -13.59
C PRO A 535 -14.85 -48.24 -12.81
N SER A 536 -13.83 -47.56 -13.35
CA SER A 536 -13.43 -46.21 -12.91
C SER A 536 -14.56 -45.22 -13.22
N PRO A 537 -14.81 -44.20 -12.37
CA PRO A 537 -15.69 -43.09 -12.75
C PRO A 537 -15.17 -42.42 -14.02
N GLU A 538 -16.10 -42.13 -14.94
CA GLU A 538 -15.84 -41.40 -16.17
C GLU A 538 -15.56 -39.92 -15.84
N PRO A 539 -14.53 -39.26 -16.42
CA PRO A 539 -14.19 -37.89 -16.07
C PRO A 539 -15.30 -36.93 -16.49
N THR A 540 -16.03 -36.39 -15.51
CA THR A 540 -17.07 -35.40 -15.73
C THR A 540 -16.50 -34.20 -16.50
N PRO A 541 -17.11 -33.78 -17.61
CA PRO A 541 -16.71 -32.55 -18.31
C PRO A 541 -16.91 -31.35 -17.37
N MET A 542 -15.87 -30.51 -17.25
CA MET A 542 -15.95 -29.26 -16.50
C MET A 542 -16.04 -28.08 -17.46
N THR A 543 -16.89 -27.11 -17.15
CA THR A 543 -16.90 -25.82 -17.86
C THR A 543 -15.77 -24.94 -17.32
N GLN A 544 -15.03 -24.28 -18.21
CA GLN A 544 -14.04 -23.25 -17.88
C GLN A 544 -14.31 -21.97 -18.67
N LEU A 545 -14.18 -20.83 -18.00
CA LEU A 545 -14.42 -19.50 -18.56
C LEU A 545 -13.08 -18.83 -18.91
N PHE A 546 -12.93 -18.38 -20.15
CA PHE A 546 -11.72 -17.74 -20.67
C PHE A 546 -11.98 -16.28 -21.04
N LEU A 547 -11.04 -15.41 -20.65
CA LEU A 547 -10.90 -14.05 -21.16
C LEU A 547 -10.01 -14.11 -22.40
N VAL A 548 -10.62 -14.02 -23.59
CA VAL A 548 -9.93 -14.06 -24.88
C VAL A 548 -9.78 -12.65 -25.41
N ARG A 549 -8.54 -12.21 -25.65
CA ARG A 549 -8.24 -10.87 -26.18
C ARG A 549 -8.09 -10.91 -27.70
N ASN A 550 -8.44 -9.81 -28.37
CA ASN A 550 -8.41 -9.66 -29.83
C ASN A 550 -7.04 -9.93 -30.50
N ASP A 551 -5.93 -9.95 -29.76
CA ASP A 551 -4.58 -10.32 -30.24
C ASP A 551 -4.25 -11.82 -30.07
N GLY A 552 -5.20 -12.62 -29.59
CA GLY A 552 -5.06 -14.07 -29.41
C GLY A 552 -4.56 -14.50 -28.03
N ILE A 553 -4.31 -13.58 -27.10
CA ILE A 553 -4.01 -13.92 -25.70
C ILE A 553 -5.28 -14.50 -25.05
N GLN A 554 -5.11 -15.59 -24.29
CA GLN A 554 -6.18 -16.25 -23.55
C GLN A 554 -5.78 -16.39 -22.09
N LEU A 555 -6.60 -15.86 -21.19
CA LEU A 555 -6.40 -15.92 -19.74
C LEU A 555 -7.54 -16.72 -19.12
N LEU A 556 -7.24 -17.60 -18.16
CA LEU A 556 -8.28 -18.32 -17.41
C LEU A 556 -8.93 -17.35 -16.43
N ALA A 557 -10.25 -17.17 -16.50
CA ALA A 557 -10.96 -16.17 -15.70
C ALA A 557 -10.83 -16.44 -14.19
N GLU A 558 -10.80 -17.72 -13.78
CA GLU A 558 -10.65 -18.16 -12.39
C GLU A 558 -9.26 -17.86 -11.79
N GLU A 559 -8.26 -17.56 -12.61
CA GLU A 559 -6.89 -17.21 -12.20
C GLU A 559 -6.55 -15.74 -12.49
N THR A 560 -7.53 -14.94 -12.95
CA THR A 560 -7.33 -13.56 -13.41
C THR A 560 -8.24 -12.58 -12.68
N GLN A 561 -7.67 -11.47 -12.22
CA GLN A 561 -8.39 -10.25 -11.82
C GLN A 561 -8.09 -9.15 -12.84
N LEU A 562 -9.12 -8.48 -13.34
CA LEU A 562 -8.97 -7.29 -14.18
C LEU A 562 -9.40 -6.04 -13.43
N PHE A 563 -8.63 -4.98 -13.60
CA PHE A 563 -9.05 -3.62 -13.26
C PHE A 563 -9.05 -2.78 -14.51
N ILE A 564 -10.11 -2.00 -14.73
CA ILE A 564 -10.25 -1.14 -15.91
C ILE A 564 -10.35 0.30 -15.44
N GLN A 565 -9.55 1.20 -16.00
CA GLN A 565 -9.60 2.63 -15.73
C GLN A 565 -10.05 3.35 -17.00
N ARG A 566 -11.03 4.25 -16.87
CA ARG A 566 -11.45 5.16 -17.95
C ARG A 566 -11.66 6.57 -17.43
N ILE A 567 -11.46 7.55 -18.31
CA ILE A 567 -11.92 8.93 -18.14
C ILE A 567 -12.92 9.19 -19.27
N GLU A 568 -14.17 9.47 -18.94
CA GLU A 568 -15.24 9.77 -19.90
C GLU A 568 -15.14 11.21 -20.44
N GLN A 569 -15.89 11.52 -21.50
CA GLN A 569 -15.78 12.81 -22.22
C GLN A 569 -16.14 14.05 -21.38
N ASP A 570 -16.86 13.86 -20.28
CA ASP A 570 -17.22 14.83 -19.25
C ASP A 570 -16.14 14.99 -18.14
N SER A 571 -14.98 14.31 -18.30
CA SER A 571 -13.92 14.15 -17.30
C SER A 571 -14.28 13.30 -16.08
N ARG A 572 -15.46 12.65 -16.06
CA ARG A 572 -15.87 11.72 -15.01
C ARG A 572 -15.05 10.44 -15.10
N LYS A 573 -14.61 9.93 -13.96
CA LYS A 573 -13.67 8.80 -13.88
C LYS A 573 -14.40 7.51 -13.53
N VAL A 574 -14.03 6.43 -14.19
CA VAL A 574 -14.56 5.08 -13.93
C VAL A 574 -13.40 4.14 -13.61
N VAL A 575 -13.50 3.43 -12.49
CA VAL A 575 -12.65 2.27 -12.18
C VAL A 575 -13.54 1.05 -12.05
N ALA A 576 -13.27 0.00 -12.81
CA ALA A 576 -13.90 -1.31 -12.64
C ALA A 576 -12.96 -2.27 -11.90
N VAL A 577 -13.53 -3.12 -11.05
CA VAL A 577 -12.90 -4.26 -10.38
C VAL A 577 -13.66 -5.51 -10.80
N LEU A 578 -13.01 -6.40 -11.55
CA LEU A 578 -13.65 -7.56 -12.18
C LEU A 578 -12.93 -8.87 -11.82
N GLY A 579 -13.71 -9.94 -11.62
CA GLY A 579 -13.25 -11.29 -11.31
C GLY A 579 -14.27 -12.35 -11.76
N ALA A 580 -13.91 -13.64 -11.69
CA ALA A 580 -14.81 -14.72 -12.11
C ALA A 580 -15.97 -14.99 -11.13
N ASN A 581 -15.73 -14.79 -9.82
CA ASN A 581 -16.67 -15.09 -8.75
C ASN A 581 -16.55 -14.06 -7.61
N ALA A 582 -17.43 -14.14 -6.61
CA ALA A 582 -17.47 -13.19 -5.49
C ALA A 582 -16.13 -13.09 -4.74
N ASP A 583 -15.46 -14.22 -4.46
CA ASP A 583 -14.13 -14.26 -3.82
C ASP A 583 -13.06 -13.52 -4.65
N ALA A 584 -13.04 -13.71 -5.97
CA ALA A 584 -12.12 -13.02 -6.87
C ALA A 584 -12.37 -11.50 -6.87
N VAL A 585 -13.63 -11.08 -6.79
CA VAL A 585 -14.04 -9.68 -6.74
C VAL A 585 -13.71 -9.03 -5.39
N GLU A 586 -13.94 -9.70 -4.25
CA GLU A 586 -13.52 -9.24 -2.91
C GLU A 586 -11.99 -9.09 -2.83
N ALA A 587 -11.25 -10.09 -3.34
CA ALA A 587 -9.79 -10.04 -3.37
C ALA A 587 -9.28 -8.91 -4.29
N GLY A 588 -9.98 -8.63 -5.40
CA GLY A 588 -9.68 -7.51 -6.29
C GLY A 588 -9.90 -6.16 -5.60
N LEU A 589 -11.03 -5.99 -4.91
CA LEU A 589 -11.34 -4.77 -4.15
C LEU A 589 -10.32 -4.56 -3.00
N THR A 590 -9.91 -5.65 -2.35
CA THR A 590 -8.86 -5.62 -1.32
C THR A 590 -7.50 -5.20 -1.90
N ARG A 591 -7.10 -5.68 -3.08
CA ARG A 591 -5.90 -5.18 -3.79
C ARG A 591 -5.98 -3.68 -4.06
N LEU A 592 -7.09 -3.20 -4.64
CA LEU A 592 -7.30 -1.78 -4.95
C LEU A 592 -7.15 -0.90 -3.70
N MET A 593 -7.80 -1.27 -2.61
CA MET A 593 -7.76 -0.54 -1.34
C MET A 593 -6.36 -0.54 -0.70
N ASN A 594 -5.64 -1.64 -0.78
CA ASN A 594 -4.26 -1.75 -0.26
C ASN A 594 -3.19 -1.15 -1.21
N ARG A 595 -3.59 -0.74 -2.42
CA ARG A 595 -2.70 -0.41 -3.57
C ARG A 595 -1.79 -1.57 -3.98
N ASP A 596 -2.18 -2.81 -3.68
CA ASP A 596 -1.41 -4.01 -3.98
C ASP A 596 -1.65 -4.49 -5.41
N PHE A 597 -0.91 -3.86 -6.33
CA PHE A 597 -0.77 -4.28 -7.71
C PHE A 597 0.55 -5.05 -7.94
N SER A 598 1.10 -5.69 -6.89
CA SER A 598 2.33 -6.47 -7.00
C SER A 598 2.13 -7.68 -7.91
N GLY A 599 3.08 -7.90 -8.82
CA GLY A 599 3.02 -8.97 -9.83
C GLY A 599 1.97 -8.77 -10.94
N CYS A 600 1.31 -7.60 -11.01
CA CYS A 600 0.30 -7.31 -12.04
C CYS A 600 0.92 -6.64 -13.28
N LEU A 601 0.33 -6.88 -14.46
CA LEU A 601 0.62 -6.14 -15.69
C LEU A 601 -0.19 -4.83 -15.70
N ILE A 602 0.45 -3.69 -15.43
CA ILE A 602 -0.20 -2.38 -15.25
C ILE A 602 -0.03 -1.50 -16.51
N GLN A 603 -1.07 -1.41 -17.34
CA GLN A 603 -1.18 -0.50 -18.50
C GLN A 603 -1.95 0.79 -18.10
N THR A 604 -2.17 1.71 -19.05
CA THR A 604 -2.82 3.01 -18.80
C THR A 604 -4.31 2.90 -18.41
N GLU A 605 -5.04 2.01 -19.07
CA GLU A 605 -6.50 1.82 -18.89
C GLU A 605 -6.86 0.42 -18.36
N LEU A 606 -5.86 -0.44 -18.14
CA LEU A 606 -6.03 -1.85 -17.82
C LEU A 606 -4.94 -2.35 -16.88
N VAL A 607 -5.32 -3.05 -15.81
CA VAL A 607 -4.42 -3.84 -14.98
C VAL A 607 -4.88 -5.29 -14.97
N ILE A 608 -3.94 -6.21 -15.26
CA ILE A 608 -4.16 -7.65 -15.20
C ILE A 608 -3.37 -8.20 -14.01
N CYS A 609 -4.07 -8.66 -12.98
CA CYS A 609 -3.48 -9.23 -11.77
C CYS A 609 -3.68 -10.76 -11.73
N PRO A 610 -2.66 -11.53 -11.33
CA PRO A 610 -2.85 -12.94 -11.05
C PRO A 610 -3.68 -13.13 -9.77
N TYR A 611 -4.57 -14.12 -9.81
CA TYR A 611 -5.39 -14.57 -8.71
C TYR A 611 -5.26 -16.09 -8.55
N GLN A 612 -5.47 -16.59 -7.34
CA GLN A 612 -5.55 -18.03 -7.07
C GLN A 612 -6.79 -18.27 -6.23
N ALA A 613 -7.76 -18.99 -6.81
CA ALA A 613 -8.92 -19.47 -6.06
C ALA A 613 -8.44 -20.40 -4.93
N LYS A 614 -9.05 -20.27 -3.74
CA LYS A 614 -8.82 -21.23 -2.66
C LYS A 614 -9.39 -22.58 -3.11
N ALA A 615 -8.52 -23.55 -3.34
CA ALA A 615 -8.94 -24.90 -3.74
C ALA A 615 -9.96 -25.45 -2.73
N GLY A 616 -11.09 -25.97 -3.25
CA GLY A 616 -12.24 -26.37 -2.44
C GLY A 616 -11.86 -27.33 -1.31
N ALA A 617 -12.35 -27.02 -0.10
CA ALA A 617 -11.99 -27.74 1.11
C ALA A 617 -12.69 -29.11 1.21
N THR A 618 -12.20 -30.08 0.43
CA THR A 618 -12.48 -31.50 0.69
C THR A 618 -12.14 -31.80 2.16
N PRO A 619 -13.06 -32.35 2.97
CA PRO A 619 -12.88 -32.47 4.42
C PRO A 619 -11.83 -33.54 4.78
N SER A 620 -10.56 -33.15 4.73
CA SER A 620 -9.43 -33.95 5.17
C SER A 620 -9.35 -33.95 6.70
N ALA A 621 -9.19 -35.11 7.31
CA ALA A 621 -9.22 -35.26 8.76
C ALA A 621 -8.09 -34.48 9.44
N ALA A 622 -8.42 -33.76 10.52
CA ALA A 622 -7.50 -32.87 11.22
C ALA A 622 -6.26 -33.62 11.75
N PRO A 623 -5.03 -33.20 11.40
CA PRO A 623 -3.82 -33.70 12.03
C PRO A 623 -3.75 -33.28 13.49
N ALA A 624 -3.59 -34.23 14.41
CA ALA A 624 -3.42 -33.94 15.83
C ALA A 624 -1.96 -33.52 16.13
N GLY A 625 -1.78 -32.29 16.61
CA GLY A 625 -0.49 -31.70 17.00
C GLY A 625 -0.38 -30.24 16.55
N GLY A 626 0.20 -29.32 17.31
CA GLY A 626 0.90 -29.49 18.59
C GLY A 626 1.65 -28.22 18.98
N GLY A 627 0.96 -27.08 19.03
CA GLY A 627 1.53 -25.76 19.32
C GLY A 627 1.37 -25.37 20.79
N ALA A 628 2.45 -24.88 21.42
CA ALA A 628 2.44 -24.52 22.83
C ALA A 628 1.65 -23.23 23.12
N ALA A 629 0.89 -23.22 24.21
CA ALA A 629 0.13 -22.05 24.63
C ALA A 629 1.02 -20.91 25.13
N ARG A 630 0.75 -19.68 24.67
CA ARG A 630 1.20 -18.43 25.31
C ARG A 630 -0.02 -17.81 25.99
N PRO A 631 0.05 -17.44 27.28
CA PRO A 631 -1.13 -16.97 28.01
C PRO A 631 -1.61 -15.61 27.47
N ALA A 632 -2.87 -15.57 27.07
CA ALA A 632 -3.60 -14.31 26.89
C ALA A 632 -3.94 -13.70 28.26
N PRO A 633 -4.05 -12.36 28.38
CA PRO A 633 -4.46 -11.72 29.63
C PRO A 633 -5.90 -12.08 29.99
N THR A 634 -6.14 -12.44 31.24
CA THR A 634 -7.47 -12.84 31.74
C THR A 634 -8.43 -11.64 31.80
N ALA A 635 -9.24 -11.47 30.75
CA ALA A 635 -10.47 -10.69 30.83
C ALA A 635 -11.60 -11.60 31.37
N THR A 636 -12.12 -11.28 32.55
CA THR A 636 -13.16 -12.09 33.21
C THR A 636 -14.53 -11.84 32.58
N ALA A 637 -14.87 -12.60 31.53
CA ALA A 637 -16.22 -12.62 30.98
C ALA A 637 -17.20 -13.35 31.91
N SER A 638 -18.28 -12.69 32.28
CA SER A 638 -19.39 -13.28 33.03
C SER A 638 -20.14 -14.32 32.18
N ALA A 639 -20.31 -15.53 32.69
CA ALA A 639 -20.79 -16.68 31.89
C ALA A 639 -22.33 -16.89 31.93
N ASP A 640 -23.11 -15.93 32.43
CA ASP A 640 -24.55 -16.06 32.69
C ASP A 640 -25.46 -15.29 31.70
N GLU A 641 -24.92 -14.52 30.74
CA GLU A 641 -25.72 -13.75 29.77
C GLU A 641 -26.09 -14.58 28.51
N GLY A 642 -27.04 -15.51 28.65
CA GLY A 642 -27.67 -16.24 27.53
C GLY A 642 -29.16 -16.48 27.77
N GLY A 643 -29.98 -16.43 26.72
CA GLY A 643 -31.44 -16.46 26.86
C GLY A 643 -32.24 -16.52 25.55
N ASP A 644 -33.55 -16.31 25.62
CA ASP A 644 -34.41 -16.34 24.42
C ASP A 644 -34.22 -15.09 23.56
N VAL A 645 -34.34 -13.89 24.14
CA VAL A 645 -34.27 -12.62 23.38
C VAL A 645 -33.31 -11.61 23.99
N LEU A 646 -32.40 -11.09 23.18
CA LEU A 646 -31.60 -9.89 23.47
C LEU A 646 -32.20 -8.69 22.73
N ILE A 647 -32.39 -7.57 23.41
CA ILE A 647 -32.78 -6.30 22.80
C ILE A 647 -31.61 -5.32 22.98
N VAL A 648 -31.05 -4.87 21.86
CA VAL A 648 -30.01 -3.86 21.79
C VAL A 648 -30.68 -2.51 21.50
N ASP A 649 -30.63 -1.62 22.48
CA ASP A 649 -31.06 -0.22 22.35
C ASP A 649 -29.85 0.59 21.89
N ASP A 650 -29.83 1.03 20.62
CA ASP A 650 -28.64 1.67 20.03
C ASP A 650 -28.55 3.17 20.35
N ASP A 651 -28.60 3.48 21.65
CA ASP A 651 -28.76 4.83 22.19
C ASP A 651 -27.45 5.65 22.24
N ARG A 652 -26.31 5.04 21.88
CA ARG A 652 -24.97 5.66 21.89
C ARG A 652 -24.86 6.96 21.08
N ASN A 653 -25.69 7.14 20.05
CA ASN A 653 -25.71 8.34 19.20
C ASN A 653 -26.90 9.29 19.47
N ALA A 654 -27.81 8.92 20.37
CA ALA A 654 -28.99 9.73 20.70
C ALA A 654 -28.63 10.93 21.59
N GLY A 655 -29.46 11.97 21.55
CA GLY A 655 -29.36 13.16 22.40
C GLY A 655 -29.68 12.90 23.88
N GLU A 656 -29.40 13.90 24.72
CA GLU A 656 -29.76 13.87 26.13
C GLU A 656 -31.29 13.93 26.30
N GLY A 657 -31.87 12.92 26.97
CA GLY A 657 -33.30 12.85 27.22
C GLY A 657 -34.14 12.19 26.11
N GLU A 658 -33.56 11.87 24.95
CA GLU A 658 -34.19 10.93 24.00
C GLU A 658 -34.34 9.54 24.63
N ARG A 659 -35.39 8.81 24.22
CA ARG A 659 -35.68 7.43 24.64
C ARG A 659 -35.95 6.57 23.41
N GLY A 660 -35.53 5.32 23.44
CA GLY A 660 -35.77 4.35 22.39
C GLY A 660 -37.12 3.66 22.53
N GLU A 661 -37.37 2.72 21.62
CA GLU A 661 -38.50 1.77 21.68
C GLU A 661 -38.12 0.42 22.29
N ALA A 662 -36.86 0.22 22.67
CA ALA A 662 -36.36 -1.04 23.20
C ALA A 662 -37.05 -1.47 24.52
N GLU A 663 -37.38 -0.51 25.40
CA GLU A 663 -38.22 -0.76 26.58
C GLU A 663 -39.63 -1.26 26.22
N LEU A 664 -40.21 -0.77 25.10
CA LEU A 664 -41.53 -1.19 24.63
C LEU A 664 -41.48 -2.63 24.09
N TYR A 665 -40.47 -2.96 23.25
CA TYR A 665 -40.23 -4.35 22.85
C TYR A 665 -40.03 -5.27 24.07
N ALA A 666 -39.27 -4.83 25.08
CA ALA A 666 -39.05 -5.60 26.30
C ALA A 666 -40.36 -5.84 27.09
N ALA A 667 -41.19 -4.82 27.24
CA ALA A 667 -42.48 -4.91 27.95
C ALA A 667 -43.50 -5.80 27.20
N LEU A 668 -43.55 -5.73 25.87
CA LEU A 668 -44.42 -6.56 25.04
C LEU A 668 -43.99 -8.04 25.07
N LEU A 669 -42.70 -8.34 24.92
CA LEU A 669 -42.18 -9.71 24.93
C LEU A 669 -42.23 -10.35 26.32
N SER A 670 -41.96 -9.59 27.39
CA SER A 670 -42.11 -10.07 28.76
C SER A 670 -43.58 -10.40 29.08
N ARG A 671 -44.53 -9.60 28.58
CA ARG A 671 -45.97 -9.85 28.70
C ARG A 671 -46.43 -11.07 27.88
N ALA A 672 -45.80 -11.33 26.75
CA ALA A 672 -45.98 -12.57 25.97
C ALA A 672 -45.28 -13.82 26.60
N GLY A 673 -44.52 -13.64 27.69
CA GLY A 673 -43.92 -14.73 28.47
C GLY A 673 -42.49 -15.12 28.08
N TYR A 674 -41.80 -14.32 27.25
CA TYR A 674 -40.42 -14.59 26.83
C TYR A 674 -39.39 -14.07 27.85
N ALA A 675 -38.24 -14.74 27.95
CA ALA A 675 -37.09 -14.25 28.69
C ALA A 675 -36.32 -13.21 27.87
N VAL A 676 -36.26 -11.96 28.37
CA VAL A 676 -35.69 -10.80 27.67
C VAL A 676 -34.53 -10.20 28.44
N THR A 677 -33.42 -9.92 27.75
CA THR A 677 -32.32 -9.08 28.22
C THR A 677 -32.31 -7.77 27.44
N LEU A 678 -32.23 -6.63 28.13
CA LEU A 678 -32.09 -5.29 27.53
C LEU A 678 -30.64 -4.81 27.65
N TRP A 679 -30.11 -4.22 26.59
CA TRP A 679 -28.72 -3.77 26.47
C TRP A 679 -28.64 -2.37 25.83
N SER A 680 -28.24 -1.35 26.60
CA SER A 680 -27.93 -0.01 26.08
C SER A 680 -26.52 0.04 25.50
N THR A 681 -26.36 0.55 24.27
CA THR A 681 -25.04 0.74 23.64
C THR A 681 -24.31 1.96 24.20
N ARG A 682 -25.01 2.92 24.81
CA ARG A 682 -24.44 4.05 25.56
C ARG A 682 -23.86 3.63 26.91
N GLU A 683 -24.54 2.76 27.66
CA GLU A 683 -24.06 2.28 28.97
C GLU A 683 -22.94 1.24 28.86
N ARG A 684 -23.07 0.28 27.93
CA ARG A 684 -22.23 -0.92 27.88
C ARG A 684 -21.32 -1.03 26.66
N GLY A 685 -21.42 -0.11 25.70
CA GLY A 685 -20.85 -0.28 24.36
C GLY A 685 -21.63 -1.31 23.54
N TYR A 686 -21.12 -1.68 22.36
CA TYR A 686 -21.76 -2.73 21.54
C TYR A 686 -21.54 -4.13 22.15
N PRO A 687 -22.54 -5.04 22.10
CA PRO A 687 -22.35 -6.39 22.64
C PRO A 687 -21.31 -7.16 21.83
N MET A 688 -20.47 -7.93 22.53
CA MET A 688 -19.43 -8.77 21.92
C MET A 688 -20.04 -10.01 21.25
N SER A 689 -19.31 -10.60 20.29
CA SER A 689 -19.76 -11.73 19.47
C SER A 689 -20.28 -12.92 20.30
N ASN A 690 -19.65 -13.22 21.43
CA ASN A 690 -20.07 -14.29 22.33
C ASN A 690 -21.41 -13.99 23.04
N THR A 691 -21.68 -12.73 23.38
CA THR A 691 -22.96 -12.26 23.95
C THR A 691 -24.05 -12.15 22.89
N LEU A 692 -23.71 -11.90 21.62
CA LEU A 692 -24.70 -11.89 20.54
C LEU A 692 -25.16 -13.31 20.16
N LEU A 693 -24.25 -14.28 20.22
CA LEU A 693 -24.50 -15.67 19.84
C LEU A 693 -25.01 -16.56 20.99
N SER A 694 -25.16 -16.02 22.21
CA SER A 694 -25.77 -16.70 23.35
C SER A 694 -27.29 -16.53 23.44
N PHE A 695 -27.91 -15.79 22.49
CA PHE A 695 -29.36 -15.57 22.42
C PHE A 695 -29.98 -16.16 21.16
N ARG A 696 -31.23 -16.63 21.27
CA ARG A 696 -31.97 -17.28 20.17
C ARG A 696 -32.55 -16.28 19.17
N TRP A 697 -32.75 -15.03 19.58
CA TRP A 697 -33.18 -13.90 18.76
C TRP A 697 -32.58 -12.60 19.30
N VAL A 698 -32.07 -11.74 18.42
CA VAL A 698 -31.61 -10.38 18.75
C VAL A 698 -32.51 -9.35 18.07
N ILE A 699 -32.95 -8.34 18.80
CA ILE A 699 -33.64 -7.15 18.26
C ILE A 699 -32.68 -5.98 18.36
N TRP A 700 -32.30 -5.40 17.21
CA TRP A 700 -31.57 -4.14 17.14
C TRP A 700 -32.56 -3.00 16.92
N SER A 701 -32.55 -2.02 17.82
CA SER A 701 -33.52 -0.94 17.87
C SER A 701 -32.83 0.42 17.79
N ASP A 702 -33.12 1.19 16.73
CA ASP A 702 -32.70 2.59 16.61
C ASP A 702 -33.83 3.55 16.15
N ALA A 703 -35.00 3.03 15.75
CA ALA A 703 -35.95 3.77 14.92
C ALA A 703 -36.48 5.08 15.53
N LEU A 704 -36.69 5.13 16.85
CA LEU A 704 -37.28 6.30 17.50
C LEU A 704 -36.31 7.48 17.63
N TYR A 705 -35.00 7.24 17.63
CA TYR A 705 -33.99 8.28 17.83
C TYR A 705 -33.90 9.22 16.62
N GLU A 706 -33.58 10.50 16.84
CA GLU A 706 -33.42 11.50 15.77
C GLU A 706 -32.43 10.99 14.71
N ARG A 707 -31.35 10.36 15.17
CA ARG A 707 -30.21 9.85 14.38
C ARG A 707 -30.26 8.34 14.08
N SER A 708 -31.45 7.75 14.06
CA SER A 708 -31.72 6.38 13.56
C SER A 708 -30.91 6.04 12.30
N GLY A 709 -30.32 4.83 12.23
CA GLY A 709 -29.58 4.32 11.08
C GLY A 709 -28.35 3.50 11.46
N VAL A 710 -28.49 2.17 11.40
CA VAL A 710 -27.43 1.16 11.64
C VAL A 710 -26.18 1.39 10.79
N ARG A 711 -25.04 1.67 11.43
CA ARG A 711 -23.75 2.02 10.78
C ARG A 711 -22.55 1.54 11.61
N GLY A 712 -21.39 1.39 10.97
CA GLY A 712 -20.10 1.18 11.67
C GLY A 712 -20.05 -0.09 12.53
N GLU A 713 -19.67 0.05 13.80
CA GLU A 713 -19.57 -1.07 14.77
C GLU A 713 -20.91 -1.82 14.94
N ALA A 714 -22.06 -1.12 14.92
CA ALA A 714 -23.39 -1.73 14.99
C ALA A 714 -23.63 -2.72 13.83
N LEU A 715 -23.23 -2.32 12.61
CA LEU A 715 -23.35 -3.14 11.41
C LEU A 715 -22.45 -4.39 11.46
N GLN A 716 -21.27 -4.28 12.09
CA GLN A 716 -20.38 -5.43 12.32
C GLN A 716 -21.01 -6.43 13.30
N SER A 717 -21.55 -5.96 14.42
CA SER A 717 -22.30 -6.80 15.38
C SER A 717 -23.46 -7.54 14.72
N ILE A 718 -24.28 -6.87 13.91
CA ILE A 718 -25.40 -7.51 13.19
C ILE A 718 -24.90 -8.53 12.16
N GLY A 719 -23.86 -8.21 11.39
CA GLY A 719 -23.27 -9.12 10.41
C GLY A 719 -22.76 -10.43 11.02
N ILE A 720 -22.22 -10.38 12.24
CA ILE A 720 -21.78 -11.57 12.99
C ILE A 720 -22.95 -12.52 13.27
N ILE A 721 -24.10 -11.99 13.72
CA ILE A 721 -25.30 -12.80 14.01
C ILE A 721 -25.75 -13.54 12.74
N ILE A 722 -25.86 -12.82 11.62
CA ILE A 722 -26.32 -13.37 10.33
C ILE A 722 -25.36 -14.46 9.82
N ASN A 723 -24.04 -14.22 9.87
CA ASN A 723 -23.02 -15.18 9.42
C ASN A 723 -23.05 -16.51 10.18
N SER A 724 -23.45 -16.49 11.45
CA SER A 724 -23.54 -17.67 12.32
C SER A 724 -24.88 -18.41 12.24
N GLY A 725 -25.78 -18.07 11.31
CA GLY A 725 -27.13 -18.67 11.23
C GLY A 725 -28.13 -18.09 12.24
N GLY A 726 -27.78 -16.97 12.89
CA GLY A 726 -28.58 -16.34 13.91
C GLY A 726 -29.83 -15.63 13.38
N LYS A 727 -30.72 -15.29 14.31
CA LYS A 727 -31.98 -14.60 14.03
C LYS A 727 -31.91 -13.16 14.56
N VAL A 728 -32.06 -12.19 13.66
CA VAL A 728 -31.97 -10.76 14.00
C VAL A 728 -33.13 -9.96 13.42
N THR A 729 -33.68 -9.06 14.23
CA THR A 729 -34.60 -8.00 13.79
C THR A 729 -33.87 -6.67 13.78
N ILE A 730 -34.09 -5.86 12.75
CA ILE A 730 -33.63 -4.47 12.67
C ILE A 730 -34.88 -3.58 12.65
N SER A 731 -35.09 -2.80 13.70
CA SER A 731 -36.09 -1.74 13.76
C SER A 731 -35.39 -0.39 13.57
N SER A 732 -35.50 0.18 12.37
CA SER A 732 -34.77 1.38 11.97
C SER A 732 -35.50 2.17 10.89
N ARG A 733 -35.40 3.51 10.90
CA ARG A 733 -35.91 4.38 9.82
C ARG A 733 -34.97 4.46 8.62
N MET A 734 -33.72 4.01 8.79
CA MET A 734 -32.69 3.92 7.75
C MET A 734 -31.93 2.58 7.86
N PRO A 735 -32.61 1.43 7.64
CA PRO A 735 -31.93 0.14 7.62
C PRO A 735 -30.92 0.09 6.47
N PHE A 736 -29.74 -0.48 6.70
CA PHE A 736 -28.65 -0.52 5.71
C PHE A 736 -28.93 -1.43 4.51
N PHE A 737 -30.00 -2.23 4.54
CA PHE A 737 -30.32 -3.28 3.59
C PHE A 737 -31.80 -3.22 3.19
N GLY A 738 -32.11 -3.64 1.97
CA GLY A 738 -33.49 -3.65 1.46
C GLY A 738 -34.10 -2.27 1.19
N VAL A 739 -33.34 -1.17 1.21
CA VAL A 739 -33.82 0.18 0.85
C VAL A 739 -34.02 0.33 -0.66
N GLY A 740 -35.03 1.10 -1.05
CA GLY A 740 -35.28 1.49 -2.44
C GLY A 740 -34.51 2.74 -2.86
N ALA A 741 -34.52 3.03 -4.16
CA ALA A 741 -33.90 4.25 -4.72
C ALA A 741 -34.77 5.52 -4.58
N GLU A 742 -35.86 5.45 -3.79
CA GLU A 742 -36.76 6.57 -3.52
C GLU A 742 -36.30 7.33 -2.24
N PRO A 743 -36.36 8.67 -2.21
CA PRO A 743 -35.88 9.45 -1.06
C PRO A 743 -36.75 9.28 0.20
N PRO A 744 -36.23 9.63 1.39
CA PRO A 744 -37.02 9.66 2.63
C PRO A 744 -38.30 10.47 2.45
N SER A 745 -39.44 9.86 2.78
CA SER A 745 -40.76 10.42 2.48
C SER A 745 -41.79 10.09 3.57
N PRO A 746 -42.84 10.93 3.74
CA PRO A 746 -43.82 10.75 4.81
C PRO A 746 -44.58 9.41 4.73
N ILE A 747 -44.88 8.85 5.89
CA ILE A 747 -45.75 7.69 6.07
C ILE A 747 -46.92 8.10 6.97
N ALA A 748 -48.13 7.65 6.64
CA ALA A 748 -49.38 8.00 7.32
C ALA A 748 -50.24 6.77 7.65
N ASP A 749 -50.01 5.66 6.96
CA ASP A 749 -50.74 4.40 7.08
C ASP A 749 -49.91 3.20 6.61
N VAL A 750 -50.22 2.01 7.13
CA VAL A 750 -49.67 0.74 6.65
C VAL A 750 -50.76 -0.28 6.37
N VAL A 751 -50.49 -1.18 5.41
CA VAL A 751 -51.38 -2.28 5.01
C VAL A 751 -50.63 -3.61 5.08
N ILE A 752 -51.36 -4.68 5.37
CA ILE A 752 -50.82 -6.05 5.40
C ILE A 752 -50.55 -6.60 3.99
N ASP A 753 -49.47 -7.35 3.84
CA ASP A 753 -49.17 -8.12 2.63
C ASP A 753 -49.45 -9.61 2.87
N PRO A 754 -50.30 -10.28 2.07
CA PRO A 754 -50.64 -11.69 2.26
C PRO A 754 -49.48 -12.67 2.03
N ALA A 755 -48.31 -12.22 1.53
CA ALA A 755 -47.15 -13.08 1.32
C ALA A 755 -46.55 -13.64 2.63
N ALA A 756 -46.69 -12.95 3.77
CA ALA A 756 -46.14 -13.38 5.07
C ALA A 756 -47.24 -13.69 6.11
N PRO A 757 -48.06 -14.76 5.92
CA PRO A 757 -49.24 -15.05 6.74
C PRO A 757 -48.96 -15.16 8.25
N ASP A 758 -47.80 -15.72 8.63
CA ASP A 758 -47.41 -15.90 10.03
C ASP A 758 -47.05 -14.58 10.74
N LEU A 759 -46.63 -13.54 9.99
CA LEU A 759 -46.34 -12.20 10.51
C LEU A 759 -47.59 -11.33 10.62
N ILE A 760 -48.56 -11.50 9.71
CA ILE A 760 -49.79 -10.67 9.66
C ILE A 760 -50.98 -11.25 10.45
N GLN A 761 -50.82 -12.43 11.08
CA GLN A 761 -51.91 -13.12 11.75
C GLN A 761 -52.58 -12.25 12.84
N GLY A 762 -53.87 -11.96 12.67
CA GLY A 762 -54.65 -11.18 13.64
C GLY A 762 -54.52 -9.66 13.52
N LEU A 763 -53.74 -9.14 12.57
CA LEU A 763 -53.68 -7.70 12.28
C LEU A 763 -54.91 -7.23 11.49
N PRO A 764 -55.28 -5.94 11.55
CA PRO A 764 -56.35 -5.37 10.72
C PRO A 764 -56.11 -5.53 9.21
N SER A 765 -57.19 -5.79 8.46
CA SER A 765 -57.19 -5.80 6.99
C SER A 765 -57.39 -4.43 6.35
N ASP A 766 -57.99 -3.50 7.09
CA ASP A 766 -58.12 -2.09 6.68
C ASP A 766 -56.80 -1.34 6.97
N PRO A 767 -56.48 -0.25 6.25
CA PRO A 767 -55.26 0.52 6.47
C PRO A 767 -55.13 0.99 7.92
N ILE A 768 -54.02 0.61 8.56
CA ILE A 768 -53.68 0.93 9.95
C ILE A 768 -53.14 2.36 9.96
N PRO A 769 -53.83 3.34 10.57
CA PRO A 769 -53.38 4.72 10.58
C PRO A 769 -52.20 4.91 11.55
N LEU A 770 -51.29 5.80 11.19
CA LEU A 770 -50.16 6.23 12.02
C LEU A 770 -50.38 7.65 12.58
N PRO A 771 -49.69 8.06 13.66
CA PRO A 771 -49.72 9.43 14.16
C PRO A 771 -49.37 10.50 13.11
N GLU A 772 -49.94 11.70 13.26
CA GLU A 772 -49.53 12.87 12.47
C GLU A 772 -48.14 13.39 12.91
N GLY A 773 -47.40 14.00 11.98
CA GLY A 773 -46.13 14.67 12.29
C GLY A 773 -44.90 13.77 12.43
N LEU A 774 -45.00 12.49 12.05
CA LEU A 774 -43.88 11.56 12.07
C LEU A 774 -42.71 11.99 11.14
N PRO A 775 -41.45 11.68 11.51
CA PRO A 775 -40.31 11.96 10.64
C PRO A 775 -40.35 11.08 9.39
N PRO A 776 -39.84 11.58 8.23
CA PRO A 776 -39.81 10.80 7.00
C PRO A 776 -38.96 9.54 7.14
N VAL A 777 -39.38 8.50 6.44
CA VAL A 777 -38.76 7.16 6.42
C VAL A 777 -38.35 6.81 4.99
N ILE A 778 -37.28 6.04 4.81
CA ILE A 778 -36.86 5.56 3.48
C ILE A 778 -37.83 4.47 3.00
N PRO A 779 -38.36 4.53 1.76
CA PRO A 779 -39.13 3.42 1.18
C PRO A 779 -38.23 2.20 0.95
N LEU A 780 -38.68 1.00 1.34
CA LEU A 780 -37.96 -0.23 1.05
C LEU A 780 -38.13 -0.64 -0.42
N THR A 781 -37.26 -1.51 -0.92
CA THR A 781 -37.26 -1.96 -2.32
C THR A 781 -38.56 -2.68 -2.67
N ARG A 782 -39.15 -2.37 -3.82
CA ARG A 782 -40.46 -2.90 -4.25
C ARG A 782 -40.38 -4.35 -4.75
N ASN A 783 -39.21 -4.79 -5.24
CA ASN A 783 -39.00 -6.09 -5.90
C ASN A 783 -37.87 -6.92 -5.24
N PRO A 784 -37.95 -7.28 -3.94
CA PRO A 784 -36.87 -8.02 -3.28
C PRO A 784 -36.72 -9.47 -3.81
N GLU A 785 -37.77 -10.06 -4.39
CA GLU A 785 -37.73 -11.40 -4.98
C GLU A 785 -36.68 -11.55 -6.10
N GLN A 786 -36.42 -10.48 -6.87
CA GLN A 786 -35.46 -10.50 -7.98
C GLN A 786 -33.98 -10.40 -7.52
N THR A 787 -33.73 -10.28 -6.22
CA THR A 787 -32.38 -10.02 -5.66
C THR A 787 -32.04 -10.84 -4.42
N THR A 788 -33.03 -11.22 -3.60
CA THR A 788 -32.78 -11.56 -2.18
C THR A 788 -33.77 -12.54 -1.53
N ASN A 789 -34.71 -13.15 -2.26
CA ASN A 789 -35.68 -14.14 -1.71
C ASN A 789 -36.45 -13.65 -0.45
N ALA A 790 -36.78 -12.36 -0.37
CA ALA A 790 -37.47 -11.80 0.80
C ALA A 790 -39.00 -11.86 0.69
N THR A 791 -39.66 -12.19 1.80
CA THR A 791 -41.12 -12.12 1.95
C THR A 791 -41.53 -10.78 2.56
N ILE A 792 -42.52 -10.11 1.97
CA ILE A 792 -43.06 -8.83 2.47
C ILE A 792 -44.23 -9.11 3.43
N ALA A 793 -44.30 -8.36 4.53
CA ALA A 793 -45.37 -8.51 5.54
C ALA A 793 -46.23 -7.24 5.70
N LEU A 794 -45.63 -6.06 5.56
CA LEU A 794 -46.32 -4.77 5.63
C LEU A 794 -45.84 -3.86 4.49
N ARG A 795 -46.75 -3.09 3.91
CA ARG A 795 -46.50 -2.02 2.93
C ARG A 795 -47.03 -0.68 3.42
N ARG A 796 -46.55 0.39 2.81
CA ARG A 796 -47.12 1.74 2.94
C ARG A 796 -48.53 1.76 2.34
N GLY A 797 -49.50 2.23 3.10
CA GLY A 797 -50.89 2.32 2.67
C GLY A 797 -51.17 3.46 1.68
N PRO A 798 -52.43 3.60 1.23
CA PRO A 798 -52.82 4.56 0.21
C PRO A 798 -52.75 6.05 0.63
N ALA A 799 -52.68 6.37 1.92
CA ALA A 799 -52.47 7.75 2.39
C ALA A 799 -50.98 8.16 2.46
N SER A 800 -50.07 7.19 2.37
CA SER A 800 -48.62 7.40 2.52
C SER A 800 -47.92 7.79 1.21
N ALA A 801 -46.84 8.57 1.32
CA ALA A 801 -45.93 8.77 0.20
C ALA A 801 -45.17 7.47 -0.09
N ALA A 802 -44.93 7.17 -1.37
CA ALA A 802 -44.43 5.89 -1.85
C ALA A 802 -45.33 4.68 -1.46
N ALA A 803 -46.66 4.84 -1.53
CA ALA A 803 -47.63 3.74 -1.38
C ALA A 803 -47.22 2.46 -2.16
N GLU A 804 -47.58 1.29 -1.61
CA GLU A 804 -47.14 -0.06 -2.02
C GLU A 804 -45.64 -0.39 -1.82
N ALA A 805 -44.79 0.57 -1.43
CA ALA A 805 -43.43 0.25 -1.01
C ALA A 805 -43.45 -0.54 0.31
N PRO A 806 -42.61 -1.59 0.49
CA PRO A 806 -42.57 -2.33 1.73
C PRO A 806 -42.13 -1.48 2.94
N VAL A 807 -42.55 -1.95 4.11
CA VAL A 807 -42.23 -1.41 5.43
C VAL A 807 -41.71 -2.50 6.35
N MET A 808 -42.12 -3.75 6.13
CA MET A 808 -41.63 -4.92 6.86
C MET A 808 -41.30 -6.06 5.89
N MET A 809 -40.07 -6.59 5.97
CA MET A 809 -39.57 -7.65 5.09
C MET A 809 -38.78 -8.70 5.88
N LEU A 810 -39.09 -9.97 5.63
CA LEU A 810 -38.42 -11.14 6.20
C LEU A 810 -37.52 -11.79 5.14
N PHE A 811 -36.25 -11.98 5.46
CA PHE A 811 -35.27 -12.70 4.67
C PHE A 811 -34.91 -14.01 5.40
N THR A 812 -34.80 -15.11 4.67
CA THR A 812 -34.44 -16.42 5.24
C THR A 812 -33.45 -17.15 4.33
N ASP A 813 -32.59 -17.99 4.91
CA ASP A 813 -31.64 -18.82 4.17
C ASP A 813 -32.20 -20.21 3.76
N ALA A 814 -33.49 -20.47 4.00
CA ALA A 814 -34.13 -21.77 3.81
C ALA A 814 -34.10 -22.31 2.37
N ASN A 815 -33.81 -21.46 1.39
CA ASN A 815 -33.68 -21.79 -0.04
C ASN A 815 -32.22 -21.75 -0.54
N ALA A 816 -31.23 -21.67 0.36
CA ALA A 816 -29.81 -21.75 0.00
C ALA A 816 -29.32 -23.21 -0.05
N ASP A 817 -28.19 -23.47 -0.72
CA ASP A 817 -27.61 -24.82 -0.85
C ASP A 817 -27.19 -25.43 0.50
N GLU A 818 -26.79 -24.58 1.47
CA GLU A 818 -26.54 -24.94 2.87
C GLU A 818 -27.33 -24.00 3.81
N PRO A 819 -28.59 -24.32 4.15
CA PRO A 819 -29.39 -23.50 5.06
C PRO A 819 -28.89 -23.63 6.51
N LYS A 820 -28.64 -22.50 7.18
CA LYS A 820 -28.17 -22.42 8.57
C LYS A 820 -29.30 -22.03 9.54
N GLY A 821 -30.48 -21.69 9.04
CA GLY A 821 -31.63 -21.24 9.83
C GLY A 821 -31.64 -19.73 10.10
N ALA A 822 -30.81 -18.96 9.40
CA ALA A 822 -30.74 -17.51 9.52
C ALA A 822 -32.08 -16.86 9.15
N ARG A 823 -32.51 -15.91 9.99
CA ARG A 823 -33.67 -15.06 9.72
C ARG A 823 -33.31 -13.61 9.99
N LEU A 824 -33.40 -12.77 8.98
CA LEU A 824 -33.25 -11.32 9.09
C LEU A 824 -34.62 -10.68 8.87
N LEU A 825 -35.13 -9.97 9.86
CA LEU A 825 -36.39 -9.25 9.78
C LEU A 825 -36.14 -7.74 9.81
N ILE A 826 -36.41 -7.04 8.72
CA ILE A 826 -36.29 -5.58 8.64
C ILE A 826 -37.65 -4.94 8.84
N PHE A 827 -37.68 -3.92 9.70
CA PHE A 827 -38.82 -3.05 9.92
C PHE A 827 -38.37 -1.60 9.76
N GLY A 828 -38.87 -0.94 8.70
CA GLY A 828 -38.43 0.37 8.21
C GLY A 828 -39.01 1.57 8.97
N MET A 829 -39.57 1.35 10.16
CA MET A 829 -40.25 2.33 11.01
C MET A 829 -40.21 1.86 12.47
N SER A 830 -40.69 2.70 13.40
CA SER A 830 -40.79 2.34 14.82
C SER A 830 -42.05 1.53 15.14
N ILE A 831 -41.95 0.57 16.07
CA ILE A 831 -43.09 -0.18 16.61
C ILE A 831 -44.01 0.70 17.45
N ALA A 832 -43.46 1.75 18.06
CA ALA A 832 -44.19 2.73 18.88
C ALA A 832 -45.06 3.70 18.07
N TRP A 833 -45.09 3.57 16.73
CA TRP A 833 -45.98 4.34 15.85
C TRP A 833 -47.27 3.58 15.49
N LEU A 834 -47.35 2.28 15.79
CA LEU A 834 -48.56 1.48 15.62
C LEU A 834 -49.49 1.64 16.84
N PRO A 835 -50.81 1.43 16.68
CA PRO A 835 -51.73 1.29 17.82
C PRO A 835 -51.27 0.16 18.78
N ASP A 836 -51.49 0.33 20.09
CA ASP A 836 -50.98 -0.57 21.14
C ASP A 836 -51.32 -2.05 20.91
N ASP A 837 -52.54 -2.35 20.45
CA ASP A 837 -53.05 -3.68 20.16
C ASP A 837 -52.42 -4.29 18.90
N VAL A 838 -52.24 -3.47 17.86
CA VAL A 838 -51.54 -3.84 16.62
C VAL A 838 -50.06 -4.10 16.90
N ALA A 839 -49.41 -3.26 17.71
CA ALA A 839 -48.03 -3.43 18.14
C ALA A 839 -47.84 -4.72 18.97
N GLU A 840 -48.73 -4.98 19.92
CA GLU A 840 -48.71 -6.20 20.73
C GLU A 840 -48.92 -7.46 19.87
N GLN A 841 -49.90 -7.46 18.96
CA GLN A 841 -50.14 -8.61 18.09
C GLN A 841 -48.99 -8.84 17.10
N LEU A 842 -48.39 -7.77 16.56
CA LEU A 842 -47.25 -7.86 15.66
C LEU A 842 -46.01 -8.41 16.39
N VAL A 843 -45.70 -7.94 17.60
CA VAL A 843 -44.57 -8.45 18.38
C VAL A 843 -44.73 -9.93 18.75
N GLN A 844 -45.94 -10.39 19.05
CA GLN A 844 -46.23 -11.83 19.23
C GLN A 844 -45.98 -12.63 17.94
N ASN A 845 -46.36 -12.09 16.77
CA ASN A 845 -46.13 -12.74 15.49
C ASN A 845 -44.64 -12.79 15.12
N MET A 846 -43.91 -11.69 15.36
CA MET A 846 -42.45 -11.62 15.24
C MET A 846 -41.79 -12.68 16.12
N ALA A 847 -42.18 -12.79 17.40
CA ALA A 847 -41.62 -13.79 18.31
C ALA A 847 -41.89 -15.23 17.83
N ARG A 848 -43.11 -15.50 17.32
CA ARG A 848 -43.47 -16.80 16.72
C ARG A 848 -42.55 -17.15 15.55
N VAL A 849 -42.35 -16.22 14.61
CA VAL A 849 -41.54 -16.43 13.40
C VAL A 849 -40.03 -16.48 13.70
N MET A 850 -39.53 -15.67 14.63
CA MET A 850 -38.09 -15.61 14.94
C MET A 850 -37.65 -16.75 15.86
N LEU A 851 -38.44 -17.12 16.88
CA LEU A 851 -38.08 -18.18 17.83
C LEU A 851 -38.49 -19.60 17.41
N ALA A 852 -39.36 -19.76 16.40
CA ALA A 852 -39.65 -21.07 15.80
C ALA A 852 -38.35 -21.76 15.31
N GLU A 853 -38.28 -23.07 15.48
CA GLU A 853 -37.16 -23.89 15.03
C GLU A 853 -37.03 -23.88 13.49
N ALA A 854 -35.92 -24.40 12.97
CA ALA A 854 -35.82 -24.69 11.54
C ALA A 854 -36.67 -25.93 11.23
N ALA A 855 -37.36 -25.93 10.08
CA ALA A 855 -37.96 -27.16 9.59
C ALA A 855 -36.84 -28.11 9.13
N PRO A 856 -36.94 -29.42 9.40
CA PRO A 856 -35.92 -30.41 9.01
C PRO A 856 -36.01 -30.83 7.53
#